data_AF-A0A5C0ZSU7-F1
#
_entry.id   AF-A0A5C0ZSU7-F1
#
_cell.length_a   1.000
_cell.length_b   1.000
_cell.length_c   1.000
_cell.angle_alpha   90.00
_cell.angle_beta   90.00
_cell.angle_gamma   90.00
#
_symmetry.space_group_name_H-M   'P 1'
#
loop_
_entity.id
_entity.type
_entity.pdbx_description
1 polymer ?
#
loop_
_entity_poly.entity_id
_entity_poly.type
_entity_poly.pdbx_seq_one_letter_code
_entity_poly.pdbx_strand_id
1 'polypeptide(L)'
;MNLNVIHRRVIDFLTKTDKPVFLTGKAGTGKTTFLHYLKTTIAKNIAIVAPTAIAALNAGGVTINSLFQIPFGPLIPRKDLGDFKDHKAVRMAPDKAKMLISLQLLIIDEISMVRADVIDRIDLILRSIKGSDRPFGGVQLLMIGDLYQLPPVYQNDWPILKQYYTSPYFFSSWIFASFPLVSFELTEVFRQADPTFINILNSIRDGNVDESLLSVLNRQFKPGMAAAELTDYITLSTHNRSVGEINETRLRDLEGEIMVYKAIIAGDFPKDAYPAEPELRLKVGAQVIFIKNDPSGKKQYYNGRTACVLKATHDSIQVRFLDDDSIFDVMPETWEHTKYALNELEGKIASSSNGSFTQYPIKLAWAITIHKSQGLTFDKAVIDVEAAFAHGQTYVALSRCRNLEGLILKAPVKAENVMTDARITSFMRQSRMQSEEADLLSHAMLEQEYKLIADIFDFKNIGIEWNLLKSMLQSSVNEVSVATRVNEIEQLLVDQVRKVADKFLRRELNNLDYRLPLAQGNFTLRLKQAVTYFKPKVELLLDMVKEILTLPIEEGLDPEFFEIYNQFVMHLKGKLAVLQIDPVQVDSQKLSSVSMEAAINYVPVYQVGKKGMNEPKISDLVNPLLLDEIFAWRTKNSEKRGVADYLILSEQLCIAIAAKSPKYLGELAQIKGIGVGKAKELGDEFVKIIRQFYGERDLFG
;
A
#
# COMPACT_ATOMS: atom_id res chain seq x y z
N MET A 1 -16.30 3.47 17.93
CA MET A 1 -17.12 2.64 17.01
C MET A 1 -17.72 1.50 17.82
N ASN A 2 -19.02 1.24 17.69
CA ASN A 2 -19.64 0.06 18.32
C ASN A 2 -19.44 -1.16 17.43
N LEU A 3 -18.81 -2.22 17.96
CA LEU A 3 -18.51 -3.43 17.19
C LEU A 3 -19.66 -4.44 17.30
N ASN A 4 -20.32 -4.73 16.18
CA ASN A 4 -21.27 -5.83 16.06
C ASN A 4 -20.56 -7.20 15.94
N VAL A 5 -21.35 -8.27 15.85
CA VAL A 5 -20.85 -9.65 15.77
C VAL A 5 -19.96 -9.87 14.54
N ILE A 6 -20.32 -9.29 13.40
CA ILE A 6 -19.57 -9.43 12.14
C ILE A 6 -18.20 -8.77 12.26
N HIS A 7 -18.11 -7.57 12.83
CA HIS A 7 -16.85 -6.89 13.08
C HIS A 7 -15.91 -7.75 13.94
N ARG A 8 -16.44 -8.39 15.00
CA ARG A 8 -15.64 -9.28 15.87
C ARG A 8 -15.14 -10.53 15.13
N ARG A 9 -16.02 -11.18 14.34
CA ARG A 9 -15.61 -12.33 13.51
C ARG A 9 -14.51 -11.95 12.51
N VAL A 10 -14.62 -10.81 11.85
CA VAL A 10 -13.56 -10.32 10.95
C VAL A 10 -12.24 -10.13 11.73
N ILE A 11 -12.28 -9.49 12.90
CA ILE A 11 -11.08 -9.33 13.74
C ILE A 11 -10.49 -10.68 14.15
N ASP A 12 -11.31 -11.67 14.49
CA ASP A 12 -10.84 -13.02 14.81
C ASP A 12 -10.10 -13.66 13.63
N PHE A 13 -10.66 -13.63 12.42
CA PHE A 13 -9.97 -14.13 11.23
C PHE A 13 -8.68 -13.36 10.94
N LEU A 14 -8.68 -12.04 11.11
CA LEU A 14 -7.52 -11.19 10.88
C LEU A 14 -6.42 -11.38 11.92
N THR A 15 -6.73 -11.83 13.13
CA THR A 15 -5.74 -11.99 14.21
C THR A 15 -5.24 -13.43 14.33
N LYS A 16 -6.08 -14.42 13.98
CA LYS A 16 -5.82 -15.84 14.21
C LYS A 16 -5.51 -16.64 12.94
N THR A 17 -5.71 -16.07 11.74
CA THR A 17 -5.51 -16.77 10.46
C THR A 17 -4.69 -15.95 9.46
N ASP A 18 -4.35 -16.56 8.31
CA ASP A 18 -3.84 -15.89 7.11
C ASP A 18 -4.83 -15.96 5.93
N LYS A 19 -6.08 -16.39 6.17
CA LYS A 19 -7.12 -16.47 5.14
C LYS A 19 -7.45 -15.08 4.57
N PRO A 20 -7.61 -14.94 3.25
CA PRO A 20 -8.06 -13.71 2.63
C PRO A 20 -9.52 -13.45 3.02
N VAL A 21 -9.77 -12.29 3.59
CA VAL A 21 -11.10 -11.87 4.03
C VAL A 21 -11.67 -10.88 3.02
N PHE A 22 -12.87 -11.14 2.53
CA PHE A 22 -13.66 -10.20 1.74
C PHE A 22 -14.76 -9.59 2.63
N LEU A 23 -14.64 -8.30 2.92
CA LEU A 23 -15.64 -7.54 3.65
C LEU A 23 -16.45 -6.68 2.68
N THR A 24 -17.72 -7.04 2.53
CA THR A 24 -18.67 -6.30 1.71
C THR A 24 -19.77 -5.68 2.55
N GLY A 25 -20.63 -4.92 1.88
CA GLY A 25 -21.76 -4.25 2.51
C GLY A 25 -22.28 -3.16 1.61
N LYS A 26 -23.56 -2.84 1.77
CA LYS A 26 -24.26 -1.77 1.05
C LYS A 26 -23.53 -0.42 1.18
N ALA A 27 -23.83 0.53 0.30
CA ALA A 27 -23.37 1.90 0.46
C ALA A 27 -23.76 2.45 1.86
N GLY A 28 -22.83 3.16 2.52
CA GLY A 28 -23.11 3.76 3.83
C GLY A 28 -23.06 2.82 5.05
N THR A 29 -22.56 1.60 4.92
CA THR A 29 -22.46 0.59 6.01
C THR A 29 -21.26 0.75 6.96
N GLY A 30 -20.47 1.82 6.81
CA GLY A 30 -19.32 2.09 7.69
C GLY A 30 -18.03 1.32 7.39
N LYS A 31 -17.89 0.72 6.20
CA LYS A 31 -16.69 -0.03 5.76
C LYS A 31 -15.36 0.72 5.99
N THR A 32 -15.23 1.96 5.50
CA THR A 32 -14.03 2.78 5.68
C THR A 32 -13.79 3.16 7.14
N THR A 33 -14.85 3.37 7.93
CA THR A 33 -14.74 3.61 9.38
C THR A 33 -14.16 2.39 10.10
N PHE A 34 -14.59 1.18 9.71
CA PHE A 34 -14.04 -0.06 10.24
C PHE A 34 -12.58 -0.27 9.83
N LEU A 35 -12.20 0.07 8.59
CA LEU A 35 -10.81 0.06 8.13
C LEU A 35 -9.91 0.91 9.05
N HIS A 36 -10.30 2.15 9.35
CA HIS A 36 -9.54 3.04 10.23
C HIS A 36 -9.45 2.53 11.66
N TYR A 37 -10.51 1.87 12.15
CA TYR A 37 -10.49 1.18 13.44
C TYR A 37 -9.48 0.03 13.46
N LEU A 38 -9.43 -0.80 12.40
CA LEU A 38 -8.48 -1.92 12.29
C LEU A 38 -7.03 -1.43 12.26
N LYS A 39 -6.75 -0.33 11.55
CA LYS A 39 -5.41 0.28 11.46
C LYS A 39 -4.81 0.62 12.84
N THR A 40 -5.66 1.01 13.79
CA THR A 40 -5.24 1.43 15.14
C THR A 40 -5.28 0.31 16.18
N THR A 41 -6.06 -0.74 15.93
CA THR A 41 -6.35 -1.80 16.91
C THR A 41 -5.57 -3.09 16.65
N ILE A 42 -5.31 -3.42 15.39
CA ILE A 42 -4.59 -4.66 15.03
C ILE A 42 -3.08 -4.43 15.17
N ALA A 43 -2.40 -5.35 15.86
CA ALA A 43 -0.95 -5.30 16.09
C ALA A 43 -0.09 -5.64 14.86
N LYS A 44 -0.70 -6.20 13.80
CA LYS A 44 -0.01 -6.59 12.57
C LYS A 44 0.61 -5.36 11.88
N ASN A 45 1.72 -5.58 11.19
CA ASN A 45 2.26 -4.63 10.24
C ASN A 45 1.33 -4.53 9.02
N ILE A 46 0.66 -3.38 8.89
CA ILE A 46 -0.39 -3.14 7.91
C ILE A 46 0.09 -2.19 6.82
N ALA A 47 -0.28 -2.50 5.58
CA ALA A 47 -0.31 -1.53 4.49
C ALA A 47 -1.72 -1.45 3.92
N ILE A 48 -2.22 -0.23 3.74
CA ILE A 48 -3.50 0.06 3.11
C ILE A 48 -3.24 0.52 1.68
N VAL A 49 -3.92 -0.12 0.73
CA VAL A 49 -3.91 0.23 -0.68
C VAL A 49 -5.31 0.40 -1.26
N ALA A 50 -5.39 1.14 -2.36
CA ALA A 50 -6.61 1.25 -3.15
C ALA A 50 -6.27 1.36 -4.66
N PRO A 51 -7.23 1.11 -5.57
CA PRO A 51 -6.99 1.15 -7.01
C PRO A 51 -6.87 2.57 -7.58
N THR A 52 -7.39 3.58 -6.88
CA THR A 52 -7.33 4.99 -7.33
C THR A 52 -6.67 5.89 -6.28
N ALA A 53 -6.08 7.00 -6.71
CA ALA A 53 -5.41 7.95 -5.82
C ALA A 53 -6.38 8.54 -4.78
N ILE A 54 -7.62 8.85 -5.17
CA ILE A 54 -8.64 9.40 -4.26
C ILE A 54 -9.07 8.35 -3.23
N ALA A 55 -9.30 7.11 -3.63
CA ALA A 55 -9.63 6.03 -2.70
C ALA A 55 -8.47 5.76 -1.73
N ALA A 56 -7.22 5.77 -2.22
CA ALA A 56 -6.03 5.59 -1.40
C ALA A 56 -5.89 6.70 -0.36
N LEU A 57 -6.09 7.96 -0.77
CA LEU A 57 -6.06 9.11 0.13
C LEU A 57 -7.15 9.00 1.21
N ASN A 58 -8.38 8.65 0.84
CA ASN A 58 -9.50 8.51 1.78
C ASN A 58 -9.30 7.35 2.78
N ALA A 59 -8.69 6.25 2.32
CA ALA A 59 -8.34 5.11 3.16
C ALA A 59 -7.08 5.38 4.01
N GLY A 60 -6.38 6.49 3.80
CA GLY A 60 -5.13 6.81 4.49
C GLY A 60 -4.00 5.85 4.11
N GLY A 61 -3.91 5.50 2.83
CA GLY A 61 -2.96 4.58 2.22
C GLY A 61 -2.40 5.06 0.88
N VAL A 62 -1.91 4.12 0.06
CA VAL A 62 -1.28 4.42 -1.25
C VAL A 62 -1.97 3.65 -2.39
N THR A 63 -1.66 3.93 -3.65
CA THR A 63 -2.22 3.12 -4.74
C THR A 63 -1.56 1.74 -4.83
N ILE A 64 -2.30 0.74 -5.32
CA ILE A 64 -1.76 -0.62 -5.57
C ILE A 64 -0.51 -0.52 -6.45
N ASN A 65 -0.59 0.25 -7.55
CA ASN A 65 0.52 0.46 -8.48
C ASN A 65 1.75 1.08 -7.79
N SER A 66 1.56 2.04 -6.89
CA SER A 66 2.67 2.68 -6.16
C SER A 66 3.31 1.74 -5.15
N LEU A 67 2.51 0.97 -4.40
CA LEU A 67 3.07 0.04 -3.40
C LEU A 67 3.87 -1.08 -4.09
N PHE A 68 3.29 -1.70 -5.11
CA PHE A 68 3.81 -2.90 -5.75
C PHE A 68 4.60 -2.65 -7.04
N GLN A 69 4.74 -1.39 -7.47
CA GLN A 69 5.38 -1.01 -8.73
C GLN A 69 4.78 -1.73 -9.95
N ILE A 70 3.47 -1.97 -9.92
CA ILE A 70 2.75 -2.67 -10.99
C ILE A 70 2.52 -1.70 -12.17
N PRO A 71 2.92 -2.05 -13.40
CA PRO A 71 2.68 -1.21 -14.57
C PRO A 71 1.18 -1.15 -14.93
N PHE A 72 0.80 -0.11 -15.66
CA PHE A 72 -0.55 -0.01 -16.22
C PHE A 72 -0.73 -0.95 -17.42
N GLY A 73 -1.97 -1.37 -17.68
CA GLY A 73 -2.32 -2.29 -18.76
C GLY A 73 -2.52 -3.73 -18.29
N PRO A 74 -2.76 -4.68 -19.22
CA PRO A 74 -3.07 -6.07 -18.92
C PRO A 74 -1.83 -6.83 -18.41
N LEU A 75 -1.97 -7.55 -17.30
CA LEU A 75 -0.90 -8.34 -16.71
C LEU A 75 -1.12 -9.82 -17.04
N ILE A 76 -0.37 -10.33 -18.02
CA ILE A 76 -0.50 -11.73 -18.43
C ILE A 76 -0.02 -12.65 -17.29
N PRO A 77 -0.86 -13.58 -16.80
CA PRO A 77 -0.45 -14.52 -15.78
C PRO A 77 0.56 -15.52 -16.35
N ARG A 78 1.61 -15.79 -15.58
CA ARG A 78 2.70 -16.69 -15.99
C ARG A 78 2.46 -18.08 -15.40
N LYS A 79 2.51 -19.11 -16.23
CA LYS A 79 2.30 -20.51 -15.80
C LYS A 79 3.50 -21.12 -15.08
N ASP A 80 4.70 -20.60 -15.31
CA ASP A 80 5.93 -21.13 -14.70
C ASP A 80 6.81 -20.01 -14.13
N LEU A 81 7.14 -20.15 -12.84
CA LEU A 81 8.24 -19.44 -12.17
C LEU A 81 9.63 -19.91 -12.68
N GLY A 82 9.68 -20.89 -13.58
CA GLY A 82 10.92 -21.49 -14.07
C GLY A 82 11.55 -20.82 -15.30
N ASP A 83 10.87 -19.87 -15.94
CA ASP A 83 11.42 -19.26 -17.16
C ASP A 83 12.44 -18.16 -16.79
N PHE A 84 13.71 -18.55 -16.81
CA PHE A 84 14.86 -17.83 -16.24
C PHE A 84 15.10 -16.43 -16.79
N LYS A 85 14.65 -16.12 -18.02
CA LYS A 85 14.96 -14.84 -18.67
C LYS A 85 14.11 -13.65 -18.20
N ASP A 86 13.01 -13.91 -17.49
CA ASP A 86 11.97 -12.89 -17.28
C ASP A 86 11.62 -12.65 -15.79
N HIS A 87 12.45 -13.17 -14.86
CA HIS A 87 12.50 -12.78 -13.43
C HIS A 87 12.79 -11.28 -13.22
N LYS A 88 12.95 -10.52 -14.31
CA LYS A 88 13.04 -9.06 -14.30
C LYS A 88 11.82 -8.34 -13.71
N ALA A 89 10.68 -9.02 -13.59
CA ALA A 89 9.38 -8.39 -13.30
C ALA A 89 9.02 -8.23 -11.80
N VAL A 90 9.77 -8.80 -10.86
CA VAL A 90 9.53 -8.60 -9.40
C VAL A 90 10.84 -8.20 -8.75
N ARG A 91 11.25 -6.97 -9.01
CA ARG A 91 12.50 -6.42 -8.46
C ARG A 91 12.15 -5.20 -7.65
N MET A 92 12.73 -5.14 -6.46
CA MET A 92 12.52 -4.02 -5.57
C MET A 92 13.82 -3.70 -4.87
N ALA A 93 14.09 -2.41 -4.71
CA ALA A 93 15.20 -1.93 -3.92
C ALA A 93 15.19 -2.58 -2.52
N PRO A 94 16.35 -2.87 -1.90
CA PRO A 94 16.42 -3.60 -0.65
C PRO A 94 15.52 -3.06 0.46
N ASP A 95 15.43 -1.73 0.61
CA ASP A 95 14.58 -1.09 1.63
C ASP A 95 13.09 -1.39 1.43
N LYS A 96 12.66 -1.40 0.16
CA LYS A 96 11.28 -1.74 -0.21
C LYS A 96 11.01 -3.24 -0.01
N ALA A 97 11.98 -4.09 -0.35
CA ALA A 97 11.90 -5.52 -0.09
C ALA A 97 11.78 -5.80 1.41
N LYS A 98 12.62 -5.18 2.27
CA LYS A 98 12.50 -5.28 3.73
C LYS A 98 11.14 -4.83 4.25
N MET A 99 10.60 -3.72 3.74
CA MET A 99 9.26 -3.24 4.09
C MET A 99 8.18 -4.27 3.72
N LEU A 100 8.24 -4.87 2.53
CA LEU A 100 7.29 -5.91 2.12
C LEU A 100 7.48 -7.21 2.89
N ILE A 101 8.72 -7.63 3.20
CA ILE A 101 9.01 -8.74 4.10
C ILE A 101 8.41 -8.49 5.49
N SER A 102 8.31 -7.24 5.91
CA SER A 102 7.68 -6.85 7.17
C SER A 102 6.16 -6.72 7.10
N LEU A 103 5.54 -6.79 5.92
CA LEU A 103 4.09 -6.70 5.75
C LEU A 103 3.39 -7.98 6.23
N GLN A 104 2.37 -7.86 7.08
CA GLN A 104 1.58 -9.02 7.56
C GLN A 104 0.12 -8.97 7.09
N LEU A 105 -0.43 -7.77 6.93
CA LEU A 105 -1.81 -7.56 6.50
C LEU A 105 -1.85 -6.48 5.42
N LEU A 106 -2.30 -6.86 4.22
CA LEU A 106 -2.59 -5.94 3.14
C LEU A 106 -4.09 -5.66 3.11
N ILE A 107 -4.48 -4.41 3.36
CA ILE A 107 -5.86 -3.97 3.23
C ILE A 107 -6.05 -3.34 1.85
N ILE A 108 -6.96 -3.87 1.05
CA ILE A 108 -7.33 -3.33 -0.27
C ILE A 108 -8.72 -2.71 -0.16
N ASP A 109 -8.81 -1.39 -0.13
CA ASP A 109 -10.08 -0.67 -0.21
C ASP A 109 -10.54 -0.53 -1.67
N GLU A 110 -11.85 -0.44 -1.87
CA GLU A 110 -12.51 -0.43 -3.18
C GLU A 110 -12.11 -1.61 -4.09
N ILE A 111 -12.08 -2.82 -3.53
CA ILE A 111 -11.72 -4.06 -4.26
C ILE A 111 -12.58 -4.30 -5.52
N SER A 112 -13.80 -3.74 -5.58
CA SER A 112 -14.69 -3.87 -6.74
C SER A 112 -14.09 -3.30 -8.03
N MET A 113 -13.12 -2.38 -7.93
CA MET A 113 -12.41 -1.80 -9.08
C MET A 113 -11.11 -2.53 -9.43
N VAL A 114 -10.75 -3.58 -8.69
CA VAL A 114 -9.50 -4.32 -8.91
C VAL A 114 -9.76 -5.51 -9.84
N ARG A 115 -8.89 -5.66 -10.83
CA ARG A 115 -8.99 -6.78 -11.79
C ARG A 115 -8.35 -8.05 -11.26
N ALA A 116 -8.78 -9.21 -11.79
CA ALA A 116 -8.21 -10.51 -11.48
C ALA A 116 -6.68 -10.57 -11.66
N ASP A 117 -6.18 -10.03 -12.77
CA ASP A 117 -4.75 -10.04 -13.13
C ASP A 117 -3.87 -9.25 -12.17
N VAL A 118 -4.42 -8.21 -11.55
CA VAL A 118 -3.72 -7.42 -10.52
C VAL A 118 -3.57 -8.23 -9.23
N ILE A 119 -4.57 -9.02 -8.84
CA ILE A 119 -4.49 -9.87 -7.64
C ILE A 119 -3.42 -10.95 -7.82
N ASP A 120 -3.42 -11.65 -8.95
CA ASP A 120 -2.42 -12.70 -9.21
C ASP A 120 -1.00 -12.09 -9.35
N ARG A 121 -0.89 -10.84 -9.84
CA ARG A 121 0.38 -10.11 -9.80
C ARG A 121 0.83 -9.80 -8.37
N ILE A 122 -0.07 -9.38 -7.48
CA ILE A 122 0.25 -9.14 -6.07
C ILE A 122 0.71 -10.45 -5.40
N ASP A 123 0.02 -11.57 -5.65
CA ASP A 123 0.42 -12.90 -5.18
C ASP A 123 1.85 -13.25 -5.62
N LEU A 124 2.12 -13.13 -6.93
CA LEU A 124 3.45 -13.38 -7.49
C LEU A 124 4.54 -12.51 -6.83
N ILE A 125 4.27 -11.21 -6.68
CA ILE A 125 5.23 -10.27 -6.09
C ILE A 125 5.54 -10.65 -4.64
N LEU A 126 4.49 -10.90 -3.85
CA LEU A 126 4.66 -11.19 -2.43
C LEU A 126 5.33 -12.55 -2.21
N ARG A 127 5.00 -13.59 -2.98
CA ARG A 127 5.70 -14.89 -2.89
C ARG A 127 7.19 -14.78 -3.14
N SER A 128 7.55 -14.06 -4.19
CA SER A 128 8.95 -13.79 -4.55
C SER A 128 9.66 -13.04 -3.43
N ILE A 129 9.12 -11.89 -2.99
CA ILE A 129 9.78 -11.04 -1.98
C ILE A 129 9.80 -11.68 -0.57
N LYS A 130 8.85 -12.56 -0.26
CA LYS A 130 8.79 -13.28 1.02
C LYS A 130 9.60 -14.58 1.02
N GLY A 131 9.99 -15.07 -0.15
CA GLY A 131 10.64 -16.37 -0.29
C GLY A 131 9.74 -17.53 0.14
N SER A 132 8.42 -17.39 -0.01
CA SER A 132 7.42 -18.39 0.42
C SER A 132 6.43 -18.70 -0.68
N ASP A 133 6.15 -19.99 -0.91
CA ASP A 133 5.15 -20.45 -1.87
C ASP A 133 3.72 -20.36 -1.34
N ARG A 134 3.53 -19.97 -0.07
CA ARG A 134 2.21 -19.74 0.50
C ARG A 134 1.50 -18.63 -0.29
N PRO A 135 0.15 -18.68 -0.40
CA PRO A 135 -0.64 -17.59 -0.97
C PRO A 135 -0.20 -16.23 -0.42
N PHE A 136 0.06 -15.28 -1.31
CA PHE A 136 0.56 -13.94 -1.05
C PHE A 136 1.84 -13.91 -0.20
N GLY A 137 2.69 -14.92 -0.30
CA GLY A 137 3.89 -15.07 0.54
C GLY A 137 3.57 -15.11 2.05
N GLY A 138 2.36 -15.57 2.41
CA GLY A 138 1.86 -15.57 3.79
C GLY A 138 1.32 -14.24 4.30
N VAL A 139 1.24 -13.20 3.46
CA VAL A 139 0.56 -11.94 3.80
C VAL A 139 -0.95 -12.16 3.75
N GLN A 140 -1.65 -11.80 4.82
CA GLN A 140 -3.10 -11.86 4.84
C GLN A 140 -3.69 -10.69 4.05
N LEU A 141 -4.75 -10.93 3.28
CA LEU A 141 -5.49 -9.89 2.58
C LEU A 141 -6.81 -9.58 3.29
N LEU A 142 -7.12 -8.30 3.46
CA LEU A 142 -8.45 -7.80 3.77
C LEU A 142 -8.94 -6.94 2.60
N MET A 143 -9.90 -7.47 1.85
CA MET A 143 -10.46 -6.82 0.68
C MET A 143 -11.80 -6.19 1.04
N ILE A 144 -11.91 -4.89 0.91
CA ILE A 144 -13.09 -4.11 1.31
C ILE A 144 -13.71 -3.50 0.06
N GLY A 145 -15.01 -3.67 -0.12
CA GLY A 145 -15.72 -3.02 -1.21
C GLY A 145 -17.12 -3.57 -1.46
N ASP A 146 -17.83 -2.94 -2.38
CA ASP A 146 -19.19 -3.32 -2.76
C ASP A 146 -19.21 -3.64 -4.26
N LEU A 147 -19.35 -4.92 -4.60
CA LEU A 147 -19.28 -5.36 -6.00
C LEU A 147 -20.43 -4.85 -6.87
N TYR A 148 -21.51 -4.41 -6.24
CA TYR A 148 -22.63 -3.77 -6.92
C TYR A 148 -22.39 -2.29 -7.26
N GLN A 149 -21.26 -1.73 -6.83
CA GLN A 149 -20.81 -0.40 -7.25
C GLN A 149 -20.02 -0.50 -8.57
N LEU A 150 -19.00 0.34 -8.74
CA LEU A 150 -18.27 0.43 -10.00
C LEU A 150 -17.37 -0.81 -10.19
N PRO A 151 -17.44 -1.46 -11.37
CA PRO A 151 -16.56 -2.57 -11.74
C PRO A 151 -15.15 -2.05 -12.07
N PRO A 152 -14.16 -2.94 -12.27
CA PRO A 152 -12.88 -2.50 -12.81
C PRO A 152 -13.06 -1.90 -14.22
N VAL A 153 -12.17 -0.98 -14.60
CA VAL A 153 -12.07 -0.57 -16.00
C VAL A 153 -11.27 -1.63 -16.74
N TYR A 154 -11.91 -2.34 -17.68
CA TYR A 154 -11.31 -3.50 -18.35
C TYR A 154 -11.52 -3.53 -19.87
N GLN A 155 -12.32 -2.64 -20.46
CA GLN A 155 -12.78 -2.78 -21.84
C GLN A 155 -11.61 -2.87 -22.85
N ASN A 156 -10.57 -2.06 -22.66
CA ASN A 156 -9.39 -2.05 -23.52
C ASN A 156 -8.46 -3.26 -23.29
N ASP A 157 -8.44 -3.79 -22.06
CA ASP A 157 -7.51 -4.84 -21.64
C ASP A 157 -8.11 -6.26 -21.80
N TRP A 158 -9.45 -6.36 -21.75
CA TRP A 158 -10.19 -7.62 -21.75
C TRP A 158 -10.01 -8.50 -22.99
N PRO A 159 -9.87 -7.96 -24.21
CA PRO A 159 -9.56 -8.78 -25.39
C PRO A 159 -8.32 -9.68 -25.21
N ILE A 160 -7.35 -9.24 -24.40
CA ILE A 160 -6.14 -9.99 -24.05
C ILE A 160 -6.42 -10.90 -22.85
N LEU A 161 -7.00 -10.35 -21.78
CA LEU A 161 -7.18 -11.04 -20.51
C LEU A 161 -8.20 -12.20 -20.55
N LYS A 162 -9.20 -12.14 -21.44
CA LYS A 162 -10.24 -13.17 -21.57
C LYS A 162 -9.71 -14.56 -21.93
N GLN A 163 -8.47 -14.66 -22.41
CA GLN A 163 -7.81 -15.95 -22.70
C GLN A 163 -7.36 -16.67 -21.42
N TYR A 164 -7.20 -15.93 -20.32
CA TYR A 164 -6.62 -16.43 -19.07
C TYR A 164 -7.60 -16.41 -17.91
N TYR A 165 -8.57 -15.49 -17.93
CA TYR A 165 -9.54 -15.28 -16.86
C TYR A 165 -10.96 -15.44 -17.34
N THR A 166 -11.81 -16.02 -16.49
CA THR A 166 -13.25 -16.20 -16.76
C THR A 166 -14.04 -14.90 -16.66
N SER A 167 -13.55 -13.95 -15.85
CA SER A 167 -14.11 -12.61 -15.71
C SER A 167 -13.02 -11.60 -15.34
N PRO A 168 -13.27 -10.29 -15.51
CA PRO A 168 -12.30 -9.25 -15.13
C PRO A 168 -12.25 -9.03 -13.61
N TYR A 169 -13.19 -9.56 -12.83
CA TYR A 169 -13.32 -9.27 -11.40
C TYR A 169 -12.26 -9.98 -10.55
N PHE A 170 -11.85 -9.34 -9.45
CA PHE A 170 -10.82 -9.86 -8.53
C PHE A 170 -11.06 -11.32 -8.10
N PHE A 171 -12.31 -11.74 -7.90
CA PHE A 171 -12.69 -13.09 -7.47
C PHE A 171 -12.46 -14.18 -8.55
N SER A 172 -12.15 -13.80 -9.78
CA SER A 172 -11.78 -14.71 -10.87
C SER A 172 -10.26 -14.91 -11.00
N SER A 173 -9.46 -14.38 -10.06
CA SER A 173 -8.03 -14.67 -9.99
C SER A 173 -7.78 -16.16 -9.75
N TRP A 174 -6.65 -16.65 -10.26
CA TRP A 174 -6.28 -18.06 -10.13
C TRP A 174 -6.01 -18.42 -8.67
N ILE A 175 -5.47 -17.47 -7.89
CA ILE A 175 -5.18 -17.72 -6.47
C ILE A 175 -6.44 -18.11 -5.70
N PHE A 176 -7.59 -17.46 -5.94
CA PHE A 176 -8.83 -17.75 -5.19
C PHE A 176 -9.51 -19.06 -5.59
N ALA A 177 -9.16 -19.65 -6.73
CA ALA A 177 -9.58 -21.01 -7.07
C ALA A 177 -8.92 -22.05 -6.14
N SER A 178 -7.66 -21.81 -5.75
CA SER A 178 -6.88 -22.70 -4.87
C SER A 178 -6.94 -22.31 -3.38
N PHE A 179 -7.21 -21.04 -3.11
CA PHE A 179 -7.24 -20.47 -1.76
C PHE A 179 -8.50 -19.60 -1.58
N PRO A 180 -9.65 -20.22 -1.24
CA PRO A 180 -10.93 -19.53 -1.20
C PRO A 180 -10.99 -18.38 -0.19
N LEU A 181 -11.83 -17.39 -0.53
CA LEU A 181 -12.12 -16.22 0.27
C LEU A 181 -13.04 -16.55 1.45
N VAL A 182 -12.85 -15.85 2.57
CA VAL A 182 -13.84 -15.79 3.66
C VAL A 182 -14.60 -14.49 3.56
N SER A 183 -15.90 -14.56 3.32
CA SER A 183 -16.72 -13.37 3.04
C SER A 183 -17.57 -12.96 4.24
N PHE A 184 -17.72 -11.65 4.48
CA PHE A 184 -18.59 -11.06 5.48
C PHE A 184 -19.36 -9.88 4.89
N GLU A 185 -20.66 -9.73 5.20
CA GLU A 185 -21.49 -8.61 4.72
C GLU A 185 -21.99 -7.74 5.87
N LEU A 186 -21.65 -6.45 5.85
CA LEU A 186 -22.24 -5.44 6.72
C LEU A 186 -23.63 -5.06 6.20
N THR A 187 -24.65 -5.21 7.03
CA THR A 187 -26.06 -5.02 6.67
C THR A 187 -26.65 -3.69 7.12
N GLU A 188 -26.11 -3.10 8.19
CA GLU A 188 -26.63 -1.87 8.79
C GLU A 188 -26.18 -0.61 8.02
N VAL A 189 -27.14 0.13 7.46
CA VAL A 189 -26.89 1.35 6.67
C VAL A 189 -27.00 2.58 7.57
N PHE A 190 -25.94 3.39 7.63
CA PHE A 190 -25.90 4.60 8.46
C PHE A 190 -26.09 5.90 7.66
N ARG A 191 -26.00 5.85 6.33
CA ARG A 191 -26.02 7.06 5.48
C ARG A 191 -27.43 7.57 5.22
N GLN A 192 -28.36 6.68 4.88
CA GLN A 192 -29.75 7.01 4.61
C GLN A 192 -30.60 6.65 5.82
N ALA A 193 -31.57 7.51 6.16
CA ALA A 193 -32.53 7.28 7.23
C ALA A 193 -33.90 6.80 6.72
N ASP A 194 -34.28 7.15 5.49
CA ASP A 194 -35.58 6.80 4.90
C ASP A 194 -35.65 5.32 4.49
N PRO A 195 -36.52 4.50 5.11
CA PRO A 195 -36.68 3.08 4.76
C PRO A 195 -37.12 2.85 3.32
N THR A 196 -37.94 3.74 2.75
CA THR A 196 -38.44 3.62 1.38
C THR A 196 -37.30 3.81 0.39
N PHE A 197 -36.50 4.85 0.58
CA PHE A 197 -35.34 5.10 -0.25
C PHE A 197 -34.28 4.01 -0.12
N ILE A 198 -34.03 3.51 1.09
CA ILE A 198 -33.15 2.36 1.33
C ILE A 198 -33.64 1.13 0.55
N ASN A 199 -34.97 0.87 0.55
CA ASN A 199 -35.54 -0.24 -0.20
C ASN A 199 -35.33 -0.08 -1.71
N ILE A 200 -35.61 1.11 -2.27
CA ILE A 200 -35.35 1.41 -3.69
C ILE A 200 -33.88 1.16 -4.04
N LEU A 201 -32.95 1.68 -3.25
CA LEU A 201 -31.51 1.52 -3.48
C LEU A 201 -31.09 0.04 -3.43
N ASN A 202 -31.63 -0.74 -2.49
CA ASN A 202 -31.34 -2.16 -2.38
C ASN A 202 -31.91 -2.96 -3.54
N SER A 203 -33.15 -2.69 -3.96
CA SER A 203 -33.75 -3.37 -5.10
C SER A 203 -33.01 -3.05 -6.41
N ILE A 204 -32.51 -1.82 -6.57
CA ILE A 204 -31.64 -1.44 -7.69
C ILE A 204 -30.29 -2.17 -7.61
N ARG A 205 -29.68 -2.23 -6.42
CA ARG A 205 -28.42 -2.96 -6.18
C ARG A 205 -28.54 -4.43 -6.57
N ASP A 206 -29.64 -5.07 -6.17
CA ASP A 206 -29.86 -6.50 -6.34
C ASP A 206 -30.48 -6.86 -7.70
N GLY A 207 -30.84 -5.87 -8.52
CA GLY A 207 -31.44 -6.05 -9.85
C GLY A 207 -32.92 -6.46 -9.85
N ASN A 208 -33.60 -6.32 -8.71
CA ASN A 208 -34.97 -6.79 -8.50
C ASN A 208 -35.93 -5.61 -8.26
N VAL A 209 -35.67 -4.45 -8.87
CA VAL A 209 -36.55 -3.28 -8.73
C VAL A 209 -37.87 -3.53 -9.46
N ASP A 210 -38.98 -3.41 -8.74
CA ASP A 210 -40.31 -3.52 -9.33
C ASP A 210 -40.84 -2.17 -9.85
N GLU A 211 -41.91 -2.23 -10.62
CA GLU A 211 -42.53 -1.05 -11.24
C GLU A 211 -43.08 -0.07 -10.19
N SER A 212 -43.49 -0.56 -9.02
CA SER A 212 -43.99 0.29 -7.93
C SER A 212 -42.87 1.17 -7.35
N LEU A 213 -41.69 0.59 -7.11
CA LEU A 213 -40.50 1.29 -6.62
C LEU A 213 -39.94 2.23 -7.68
N LEU A 214 -39.92 1.80 -8.96
CA LEU A 214 -39.54 2.68 -10.07
C LEU A 214 -40.50 3.86 -10.19
N SER A 215 -41.81 3.67 -10.00
CA SER A 215 -42.78 4.76 -10.04
C SER A 215 -42.50 5.80 -8.96
N VAL A 216 -42.12 5.37 -7.75
CA VAL A 216 -41.74 6.27 -6.64
C VAL A 216 -40.46 7.03 -6.97
N LEU A 217 -39.45 6.35 -7.51
CA LEU A 217 -38.20 6.98 -7.93
C LEU A 217 -38.44 8.00 -9.05
N ASN A 218 -39.25 7.65 -10.04
CA ASN A 218 -39.55 8.49 -11.20
C ASN A 218 -40.42 9.71 -10.89
N ARG A 219 -40.99 9.83 -9.68
CA ARG A 219 -41.57 11.12 -9.21
C ARG A 219 -40.51 12.22 -9.10
N GLN A 220 -39.23 11.84 -9.02
CA GLN A 220 -38.11 12.79 -9.01
C GLN A 220 -37.66 13.22 -10.41
N PHE A 221 -38.26 12.68 -11.48
CA PHE A 221 -38.11 13.23 -12.81
C PHE A 221 -39.01 14.46 -12.96
N LYS A 222 -38.38 15.64 -12.97
CA LYS A 222 -39.06 16.94 -13.06
C LYS A 222 -38.68 17.63 -14.38
N PRO A 223 -39.37 17.32 -15.50
CA PRO A 223 -39.05 17.91 -16.78
C PRO A 223 -39.29 19.43 -16.75
N GLY A 224 -38.37 20.20 -17.32
CA GLY A 224 -38.53 21.65 -17.49
C GLY A 224 -38.15 22.52 -16.28
N MET A 225 -37.49 21.98 -15.25
CA MET A 225 -36.91 22.83 -14.19
C MET A 225 -35.89 23.81 -14.79
N ALA A 226 -36.05 25.09 -14.48
CA ALA A 226 -35.15 26.13 -14.96
C ALA A 226 -33.74 25.95 -14.36
N ALA A 227 -32.71 26.34 -15.12
CA ALA A 227 -31.32 26.28 -14.66
C ALA A 227 -31.06 27.08 -13.36
N ALA A 228 -31.93 28.04 -13.04
CA ALA A 228 -31.93 28.84 -11.81
C ALA A 228 -32.48 28.07 -10.59
N GLU A 229 -33.34 27.07 -10.78
CA GLU A 229 -33.88 26.24 -9.69
C GLU A 229 -32.93 25.09 -9.30
N LEU A 230 -31.91 24.84 -10.13
CA LEU A 230 -30.91 23.80 -9.94
C LEU A 230 -29.58 24.33 -9.38
N THR A 231 -29.51 25.60 -8.98
CA THR A 231 -28.28 26.26 -8.51
C THR A 231 -27.67 25.63 -7.26
N ASP A 232 -28.51 24.98 -6.44
CA ASP A 232 -28.06 24.32 -5.20
C ASP A 232 -27.76 22.82 -5.41
N TYR A 233 -27.92 22.30 -6.63
CA TYR A 233 -27.74 20.89 -6.93
C TYR A 233 -26.37 20.61 -7.53
N ILE A 234 -25.77 19.48 -7.15
CA ILE A 234 -24.61 18.94 -7.86
C ILE A 234 -25.05 18.01 -8.98
N THR A 235 -24.53 18.20 -10.20
CA THR A 235 -24.82 17.30 -11.32
C THR A 235 -23.86 16.11 -11.32
N LEU A 236 -24.39 14.89 -11.21
CA LEU A 236 -23.63 13.67 -11.37
C LEU A 236 -23.72 13.21 -12.84
N SER A 237 -22.60 13.21 -13.53
CA SER A 237 -22.50 12.80 -14.94
C SER A 237 -21.61 11.58 -15.12
N THR A 238 -21.82 10.82 -16.19
CA THR A 238 -21.02 9.63 -16.50
C THR A 238 -19.68 9.97 -17.17
N HIS A 239 -19.54 11.14 -17.80
CA HIS A 239 -18.40 11.49 -18.65
C HIS A 239 -17.60 12.70 -18.12
N ASN A 240 -16.26 12.59 -18.05
CA ASN A 240 -15.39 13.68 -17.61
C ASN A 240 -15.51 14.93 -18.51
N ARG A 241 -15.71 14.73 -19.82
CA ARG A 241 -15.87 15.82 -20.78
C ARG A 241 -17.07 16.70 -20.45
N SER A 242 -18.24 16.10 -20.23
CA SER A 242 -19.47 16.80 -19.88
C SER A 242 -19.34 17.55 -18.55
N VAL A 243 -18.63 16.97 -17.57
CA VAL A 243 -18.33 17.64 -16.30
C VAL A 243 -17.49 18.90 -16.51
N GLY A 244 -16.43 18.80 -17.32
CA GLY A 244 -15.58 19.95 -17.67
C GLY A 244 -16.39 21.05 -18.38
N GLU A 245 -17.19 20.67 -19.38
CA GLU A 245 -18.03 21.61 -20.14
C GLU A 245 -19.06 22.33 -19.25
N ILE A 246 -19.71 21.63 -18.32
CA ILE A 246 -20.67 22.24 -17.38
C ILE A 246 -19.95 23.21 -16.44
N ASN A 247 -18.84 22.79 -15.82
CA ASN A 247 -18.12 23.61 -14.86
C ASN A 247 -17.51 24.86 -15.51
N GLU A 248 -16.92 24.73 -16.69
CA GLU A 248 -16.33 25.85 -17.43
C GLU A 248 -17.39 26.83 -17.94
N THR A 249 -18.50 26.34 -18.48
CA THR A 249 -19.61 27.20 -18.93
C THR A 249 -20.20 27.97 -17.75
N ARG A 250 -20.51 27.29 -16.64
CA ARG A 250 -21.06 27.95 -15.44
C ARG A 250 -20.10 28.96 -14.82
N LEU A 251 -18.79 28.67 -14.79
CA LEU A 251 -17.80 29.64 -14.33
C LEU A 251 -17.70 30.85 -15.26
N ARG A 252 -17.81 30.65 -16.56
CA ARG A 252 -17.77 31.73 -17.55
C ARG A 252 -18.97 32.67 -17.40
N ASP A 253 -20.16 32.11 -17.22
CA ASP A 253 -21.43 32.84 -17.14
C ASP A 253 -21.58 33.69 -15.88
N LEU A 254 -20.80 33.41 -14.83
CA LEU A 254 -20.75 34.25 -13.63
C LEU A 254 -20.13 35.61 -13.93
N GLU A 255 -20.74 36.67 -13.37
CA GLU A 255 -20.17 38.01 -13.39
C GLU A 255 -18.90 38.11 -12.52
N GLY A 256 -18.03 39.07 -12.84
CA GLY A 256 -16.80 39.32 -12.09
C GLY A 256 -15.52 38.67 -12.68
N GLU A 257 -14.40 39.04 -12.09
CA GLU A 257 -13.06 38.62 -12.53
C GLU A 257 -12.71 37.22 -12.00
N ILE A 258 -11.97 36.45 -12.81
CA ILE A 258 -11.47 35.12 -12.41
C ILE A 258 -10.27 35.31 -11.49
N MET A 259 -10.40 34.80 -10.26
CA MET A 259 -9.30 34.67 -9.31
C MET A 259 -8.60 33.33 -9.50
N VAL A 260 -7.27 33.34 -9.50
CA VAL A 260 -6.43 32.15 -9.70
C VAL A 260 -5.55 31.92 -8.48
N TYR A 261 -5.68 30.74 -7.86
CA TYR A 261 -4.90 30.32 -6.70
C TYR A 261 -3.95 29.19 -7.09
N LYS A 262 -2.65 29.42 -6.94
CA LYS A 262 -1.61 28.44 -7.29
C LYS A 262 -1.27 27.56 -6.09
N ALA A 263 -1.22 26.26 -6.32
CA ALA A 263 -0.80 25.30 -5.31
C ALA A 263 0.70 25.43 -5.01
N ILE A 264 1.07 25.21 -3.76
CA ILE A 264 2.47 25.12 -3.32
C ILE A 264 2.81 23.62 -3.23
N ILE A 265 3.76 23.18 -4.06
CA ILE A 265 4.20 21.79 -4.11
C ILE A 265 5.64 21.72 -3.61
N ALA A 266 5.90 20.88 -2.61
CA ALA A 266 7.23 20.67 -2.05
C ALA A 266 7.57 19.16 -2.03
N GLY A 267 8.83 18.81 -2.24
CA GLY A 267 9.29 17.41 -2.24
C GLY A 267 8.78 16.59 -3.43
N ASP A 268 8.66 15.27 -3.24
CA ASP A 268 8.23 14.31 -4.27
C ASP A 268 6.71 14.06 -4.21
N PHE A 269 5.98 14.81 -5.01
CA PHE A 269 4.53 14.67 -5.20
C PHE A 269 4.21 14.46 -6.70
N PRO A 270 3.81 13.25 -7.13
CA PRO A 270 3.58 12.97 -8.54
C PRO A 270 2.36 13.74 -9.10
N LYS A 271 2.51 14.31 -10.30
CA LYS A 271 1.48 15.15 -10.96
C LYS A 271 0.12 14.45 -11.11
N ASP A 272 0.14 13.16 -11.41
CA ASP A 272 -1.09 12.38 -11.61
C ASP A 272 -1.84 12.08 -10.30
N ALA A 273 -1.19 12.28 -9.15
CA ALA A 273 -1.76 12.06 -7.83
C ALA A 273 -2.26 13.34 -7.17
N TYR A 274 -2.21 14.49 -7.86
CA TYR A 274 -2.62 15.76 -7.25
C TYR A 274 -4.08 15.69 -6.77
N PRO A 275 -4.32 15.98 -5.47
CA PRO A 275 -5.66 15.91 -4.90
C PRO A 275 -6.53 17.05 -5.44
N ALA A 276 -5.91 18.18 -5.81
CA ALA A 276 -6.57 19.34 -6.39
C ALA A 276 -5.92 19.80 -7.69
N GLU A 277 -6.59 20.70 -8.40
CA GLU A 277 -6.00 21.37 -9.56
C GLU A 277 -4.83 22.25 -9.10
N PRO A 278 -3.66 22.22 -9.77
CA PRO A 278 -2.54 23.10 -9.45
C PRO A 278 -2.90 24.58 -9.53
N GLU A 279 -3.81 24.93 -10.42
CA GLU A 279 -4.39 26.27 -10.55
C GLU A 279 -5.89 26.20 -10.31
N LEU A 280 -6.33 26.64 -9.13
CA LEU A 280 -7.74 26.73 -8.81
C LEU A 280 -8.29 28.06 -9.32
N ARG A 281 -9.27 28.01 -10.23
CA ARG A 281 -9.92 29.18 -10.83
C ARG A 281 -11.31 29.38 -10.25
N LEU A 282 -11.59 30.54 -9.68
CA LEU A 282 -12.86 30.85 -9.02
C LEU A 282 -13.38 32.24 -9.38
N LYS A 283 -14.70 32.41 -9.28
CA LYS A 283 -15.41 33.70 -9.27
C LYS A 283 -16.33 33.76 -8.06
N VAL A 284 -16.73 34.95 -7.66
CA VAL A 284 -17.84 35.12 -6.70
C VAL A 284 -19.10 34.50 -7.31
N GLY A 285 -19.84 33.73 -6.50
CA GLY A 285 -20.97 32.91 -6.95
C GLY A 285 -20.61 31.50 -7.44
N ALA A 286 -19.32 31.14 -7.49
CA ALA A 286 -18.92 29.80 -7.91
C ALA A 286 -19.37 28.71 -6.92
N GLN A 287 -19.95 27.64 -7.45
CA GLN A 287 -20.30 26.46 -6.65
C GLN A 287 -19.07 25.55 -6.52
N VAL A 288 -18.71 25.25 -5.28
CA VAL A 288 -17.54 24.46 -4.94
C VAL A 288 -17.89 23.28 -4.03
N ILE A 289 -17.02 22.28 -4.03
CA ILE A 289 -17.08 21.11 -3.14
C ILE A 289 -15.80 21.00 -2.34
N PHE A 290 -15.92 20.72 -1.05
CA PHE A 290 -14.78 20.41 -0.21
C PHE A 290 -14.23 19.02 -0.53
N ILE A 291 -12.92 18.90 -0.64
CA ILE A 291 -12.22 17.66 -1.00
C ILE A 291 -11.40 17.06 0.15
N LYS A 292 -11.53 17.61 1.36
CA LYS A 292 -10.83 17.19 2.58
C LYS A 292 -11.79 17.31 3.77
N ASN A 293 -11.56 16.51 4.81
CA ASN A 293 -12.25 16.67 6.09
C ASN A 293 -11.54 17.73 6.95
N ASP A 294 -12.30 18.49 7.74
CA ASP A 294 -11.75 19.48 8.66
C ASP A 294 -10.78 18.83 9.68
N PRO A 295 -9.48 19.18 9.65
CA PRO A 295 -8.48 18.60 10.54
C PRO A 295 -8.55 19.14 11.97
N SER A 296 -9.26 20.25 12.22
CA SER A 296 -9.30 20.92 13.53
C SER A 296 -10.11 20.18 14.60
N GLY A 297 -10.77 19.07 14.22
CA GLY A 297 -11.63 18.28 15.11
C GLY A 297 -13.00 18.93 15.39
N LYS A 298 -13.19 20.19 15.01
CA LYS A 298 -14.48 20.91 15.10
C LYS A 298 -15.50 20.41 14.07
N LYS A 299 -15.06 19.66 13.04
CA LYS A 299 -15.88 19.09 11.98
C LYS A 299 -16.72 20.14 11.25
N GLN A 300 -16.15 21.32 11.03
CA GLN A 300 -16.81 22.45 10.36
C GLN A 300 -17.07 22.18 8.88
N TYR A 301 -16.30 21.29 8.25
CA TYR A 301 -16.55 20.81 6.89
C TYR A 301 -16.08 19.37 6.73
N TYR A 302 -16.59 18.71 5.70
CA TYR A 302 -16.24 17.32 5.34
C TYR A 302 -16.06 17.16 3.84
N ASN A 303 -15.33 16.12 3.44
CA ASN A 303 -15.13 15.77 2.04
C ASN A 303 -16.48 15.46 1.38
N GLY A 304 -16.84 16.25 0.38
CA GLY A 304 -18.14 16.20 -0.31
C GLY A 304 -19.09 17.35 0.03
N ARG A 305 -18.82 18.14 1.07
CA ARG A 305 -19.70 19.27 1.45
C ARG A 305 -19.65 20.36 0.38
N THR A 306 -20.81 20.83 -0.06
CA THR A 306 -20.93 21.83 -1.13
C THR A 306 -21.11 23.24 -0.55
N ALA A 307 -20.56 24.23 -1.26
CA ALA A 307 -20.63 25.63 -0.85
C ALA A 307 -20.67 26.56 -2.07
N CYS A 308 -21.05 27.81 -1.87
CA CYS A 308 -21.01 28.88 -2.85
C CYS A 308 -20.02 29.95 -2.40
N VAL A 309 -19.16 30.43 -3.31
CA VAL A 309 -18.18 31.47 -3.01
C VAL A 309 -18.88 32.82 -2.82
N LEU A 310 -18.79 33.39 -1.61
CA LEU A 310 -19.31 34.73 -1.30
C LEU A 310 -18.29 35.82 -1.63
N LYS A 311 -17.01 35.55 -1.33
CA LYS A 311 -15.92 36.49 -1.52
C LYS A 311 -14.66 35.72 -1.93
N ALA A 312 -13.98 36.22 -2.95
CA ALA A 312 -12.69 35.72 -3.40
C ALA A 312 -11.74 36.91 -3.57
N THR A 313 -10.71 36.98 -2.75
CA THR A 313 -9.59 37.93 -2.87
C THR A 313 -8.29 37.15 -3.03
N HIS A 314 -7.17 37.82 -3.28
CA HIS A 314 -5.87 37.14 -3.40
C HIS A 314 -5.49 36.30 -2.17
N ASP A 315 -5.89 36.75 -0.97
CA ASP A 315 -5.46 36.16 0.31
C ASP A 315 -6.58 35.47 1.09
N SER A 316 -7.84 35.55 0.63
CA SER A 316 -8.97 34.96 1.36
C SER A 316 -10.09 34.49 0.43
N ILE A 317 -10.65 33.33 0.77
CA ILE A 317 -11.87 32.80 0.15
C ILE A 317 -12.90 32.59 1.26
N GLN A 318 -14.06 33.22 1.13
CA GLN A 318 -15.18 33.03 2.02
C GLN A 318 -16.32 32.35 1.26
N VAL A 319 -16.88 31.30 1.85
CA VAL A 319 -17.96 30.51 1.25
C VAL A 319 -19.18 30.47 2.17
N ARG A 320 -20.36 30.30 1.56
CA ARG A 320 -21.61 29.94 2.23
C ARG A 320 -21.92 28.49 1.93
N PHE A 321 -22.11 27.66 2.94
CA PHE A 321 -22.50 26.28 2.71
C PHE A 321 -23.94 26.18 2.20
N LEU A 322 -24.19 25.24 1.28
CA LEU A 322 -25.51 25.09 0.63
C LEU A 322 -26.53 24.32 1.48
N ASP A 323 -26.09 23.64 2.53
CA ASP A 323 -26.91 22.81 3.41
C ASP A 323 -27.49 23.59 4.60
N ASP A 324 -26.72 24.48 5.21
CA ASP A 324 -27.11 25.22 6.44
C ASP A 324 -26.93 26.74 6.38
N ASP A 325 -26.56 27.28 5.22
CA ASP A 325 -26.28 28.71 4.99
C ASP A 325 -25.18 29.33 5.88
N SER A 326 -24.42 28.52 6.61
CA SER A 326 -23.33 29.03 7.44
C SER A 326 -22.16 29.53 6.59
N ILE A 327 -21.52 30.58 7.08
CA ILE A 327 -20.38 31.23 6.42
C ILE A 327 -19.08 30.67 6.97
N PHE A 328 -18.12 30.40 6.09
CA PHE A 328 -16.83 29.85 6.45
C PHE A 328 -15.69 30.46 5.65
N ASP A 329 -14.62 30.82 6.33
CA ASP A 329 -13.38 31.30 5.73
C ASP A 329 -12.48 30.08 5.40
N VAL A 330 -12.31 29.82 4.11
CA VAL A 330 -11.56 28.68 3.61
C VAL A 330 -10.08 28.98 3.71
N MET A 331 -9.36 28.16 4.47
CA MET A 331 -7.90 28.24 4.58
C MET A 331 -7.23 27.20 3.67
N PRO A 332 -6.00 27.46 3.16
CA PRO A 332 -5.22 26.46 2.46
C PRO A 332 -4.93 25.25 3.35
N GLU A 333 -5.02 24.06 2.76
CA GLU A 333 -4.78 22.79 3.42
C GLU A 333 -3.64 22.05 2.73
N THR A 334 -2.87 21.30 3.52
CA THR A 334 -1.77 20.47 3.01
C THR A 334 -2.19 19.01 2.91
N TRP A 335 -1.92 18.38 1.77
CA TRP A 335 -1.97 16.94 1.57
C TRP A 335 -0.55 16.40 1.52
N GLU A 336 -0.34 15.28 2.19
CA GLU A 336 0.93 14.60 2.23
C GLU A 336 0.91 13.40 1.30
N HIS A 337 1.92 13.29 0.44
CA HIS A 337 2.15 12.09 -0.34
C HIS A 337 2.82 11.06 0.57
N THR A 338 1.97 10.18 1.11
CA THR A 338 2.41 9.12 2.01
C THR A 338 3.15 8.05 1.23
N LYS A 339 4.35 7.69 1.68
CA LYS A 339 5.03 6.45 1.29
C LYS A 339 5.12 5.56 2.52
N TYR A 340 4.96 4.26 2.29
CA TYR A 340 5.26 3.29 3.34
C TYR A 340 6.77 3.00 3.33
N ALA A 341 7.37 3.15 4.50
CA ALA A 341 8.74 2.79 4.79
C ALA A 341 8.77 1.92 6.06
N LEU A 342 9.81 1.11 6.19
CA LEU A 342 10.05 0.37 7.42
C LEU A 342 10.78 1.29 8.40
N ASN A 343 10.24 1.44 9.61
CA ASN A 343 11.01 1.96 10.73
C ASN A 343 11.88 0.81 11.27
N GLU A 344 13.17 0.80 10.92
CA GLU A 344 14.08 -0.29 11.31
C GLU A 344 14.26 -0.42 12.82
N LEU A 345 14.07 0.67 13.60
CA LEU A 345 14.19 0.63 15.07
C LEU A 345 13.00 -0.10 15.72
N GLU A 346 11.80 0.08 15.16
CA GLU A 346 10.55 -0.48 15.71
C GLU A 346 10.10 -1.76 14.99
N GLY A 347 10.69 -2.07 13.83
CA GLY A 347 10.24 -3.14 12.94
C GLY A 347 8.82 -2.94 12.42
N LYS A 348 8.30 -1.71 12.48
CA LYS A 348 6.95 -1.34 12.06
C LYS A 348 6.94 -0.62 10.73
N ILE A 349 5.92 -0.91 9.93
CA ILE A 349 5.66 -0.14 8.72
C ILE A 349 5.08 1.22 9.13
N ALA A 350 5.81 2.28 8.83
CA ALA A 350 5.41 3.65 9.08
C ALA A 350 5.08 4.36 7.76
N SER A 351 4.16 5.30 7.83
CA SER A 351 3.91 6.28 6.77
C SER A 351 4.86 7.46 6.94
N SER A 352 5.71 7.73 5.95
CA SER A 352 6.49 8.97 5.87
C SER A 352 5.95 9.87 4.76
N SER A 353 5.91 11.17 5.01
CA SER A 353 5.60 12.18 4.00
C SER A 353 6.88 12.57 3.27
N ASN A 354 6.94 12.31 1.97
CA ASN A 354 8.10 12.64 1.12
C ASN A 354 7.82 13.85 0.21
N GLY A 355 6.59 14.36 0.23
CA GLY A 355 6.17 15.51 -0.54
C GLY A 355 4.84 16.03 -0.03
N SER A 356 4.62 17.32 -0.21
CA SER A 356 3.40 18.00 0.19
C SER A 356 2.82 18.80 -0.96
N PHE A 357 1.50 18.81 -1.05
CA PHE A 357 0.71 19.63 -1.95
C PHE A 357 -0.14 20.53 -1.06
N THR A 358 -0.02 21.85 -1.16
CA THR A 358 -0.81 22.80 -0.37
C THR A 358 -1.67 23.66 -1.27
N GLN A 359 -2.98 23.66 -1.04
CA GLN A 359 -3.97 24.38 -1.84
C GLN A 359 -5.26 24.53 -1.02
N TYR A 360 -6.15 25.45 -1.41
CA TYR A 360 -7.49 25.48 -0.84
C TYR A 360 -8.21 24.13 -1.04
N PRO A 361 -8.85 23.55 0.00
CA PRO A 361 -9.50 22.23 -0.04
C PRO A 361 -10.84 22.23 -0.78
N ILE A 362 -10.95 22.99 -1.88
CA ILE A 362 -12.17 23.15 -2.66
C ILE A 362 -11.91 22.96 -4.16
N LYS A 363 -12.94 22.50 -4.88
CA LYS A 363 -12.97 22.41 -6.35
C LYS A 363 -14.29 22.90 -6.90
N LEU A 364 -14.30 23.36 -8.15
CA LEU A 364 -15.55 23.63 -8.88
C LEU A 364 -16.41 22.37 -8.95
N ALA A 365 -17.70 22.53 -8.68
CA ALA A 365 -18.59 21.40 -8.44
C ALA A 365 -20.06 21.64 -8.83
N TRP A 366 -20.32 22.35 -9.92
CA TRP A 366 -21.64 22.27 -10.56
C TRP A 366 -21.89 20.87 -11.12
N ALA A 367 -20.83 20.23 -11.59
CA ALA A 367 -20.84 18.84 -12.02
C ALA A 367 -19.61 18.07 -11.51
N ILE A 368 -19.81 16.78 -11.25
CA ILE A 368 -18.74 15.80 -11.00
C ILE A 368 -19.09 14.48 -11.70
N THR A 369 -18.07 13.65 -11.94
CA THR A 369 -18.34 12.32 -12.50
C THR A 369 -18.84 11.36 -11.43
N ILE A 370 -19.69 10.41 -11.82
CA ILE A 370 -20.15 9.33 -10.93
C ILE A 370 -18.95 8.59 -10.30
N HIS A 371 -17.89 8.33 -11.09
CA HIS A 371 -16.64 7.76 -10.58
C HIS A 371 -16.00 8.59 -9.45
N LYS A 372 -15.89 9.92 -9.63
CA LYS A 372 -15.31 10.81 -8.60
C LYS A 372 -16.25 11.05 -7.41
N SER A 373 -17.54 10.77 -7.57
CA SER A 373 -18.54 10.85 -6.51
C SER A 373 -18.50 9.69 -5.52
N GLN A 374 -17.75 8.62 -5.83
CA GLN A 374 -17.67 7.44 -4.97
C GLN A 374 -17.10 7.80 -3.60
N GLY A 375 -17.65 7.17 -2.55
CA GLY A 375 -17.41 7.55 -1.16
C GLY A 375 -18.10 8.85 -0.69
N LEU A 376 -18.46 9.78 -1.57
CA LEU A 376 -19.07 11.07 -1.20
C LEU A 376 -20.57 10.94 -0.87
N THR A 377 -21.10 11.96 -0.19
CA THR A 377 -22.52 12.07 0.21
C THR A 377 -23.03 13.48 -0.09
N PHE A 378 -24.21 13.59 -0.70
CA PHE A 378 -24.84 14.84 -1.09
C PHE A 378 -26.25 14.97 -0.51
N ASP A 379 -26.66 16.19 -0.22
CA ASP A 379 -28.04 16.50 0.17
C ASP A 379 -28.93 16.71 -1.05
N LYS A 380 -28.43 17.43 -2.07
CA LYS A 380 -29.14 17.73 -3.32
C LYS A 380 -28.29 17.35 -4.54
N ALA A 381 -28.77 16.44 -5.39
CA ALA A 381 -28.06 16.06 -6.61
C ALA A 381 -28.99 15.85 -7.81
N VAL A 382 -28.52 16.28 -8.98
CA VAL A 382 -29.13 16.01 -10.28
C VAL A 382 -28.40 14.84 -10.92
N ILE A 383 -29.12 13.79 -11.30
CA ILE A 383 -28.53 12.57 -11.85
C ILE A 383 -29.02 12.35 -13.27
N ASP A 384 -28.05 12.12 -14.15
CA ASP A 384 -28.28 11.70 -15.52
C ASP A 384 -28.11 10.17 -15.62
N VAL A 385 -29.23 9.45 -15.59
CA VAL A 385 -29.25 7.98 -15.60
C VAL A 385 -29.29 7.42 -17.03
N GLU A 386 -29.75 8.20 -18.02
CA GLU A 386 -29.84 7.75 -19.41
C GLU A 386 -28.44 7.52 -20.02
N ALA A 387 -27.46 8.31 -19.60
CA ALA A 387 -26.07 8.17 -20.04
C ALA A 387 -25.30 7.04 -19.33
N ALA A 388 -25.93 6.27 -18.42
CA ALA A 388 -25.28 5.18 -17.70
C ALA A 388 -25.04 3.99 -18.64
N PHE A 389 -23.77 3.60 -18.78
CA PHE A 389 -23.33 2.57 -19.74
C PHE A 389 -22.70 1.35 -19.06
N ALA A 390 -22.42 1.45 -17.76
CA ALA A 390 -21.81 0.37 -16.99
C ALA A 390 -22.66 -0.02 -15.79
N HIS A 391 -22.61 -1.32 -15.48
CA HIS A 391 -23.15 -1.90 -14.26
C HIS A 391 -22.82 -1.07 -13.01
N GLY A 392 -23.79 -0.90 -12.12
CA GLY A 392 -23.61 -0.23 -10.84
C GLY A 392 -23.50 1.29 -10.90
N GLN A 393 -23.36 1.93 -12.08
CA GLN A 393 -23.28 3.40 -12.19
C GLN A 393 -24.57 4.07 -11.66
N THR A 394 -25.74 3.55 -12.06
CA THR A 394 -27.04 4.02 -11.58
C THR A 394 -27.14 3.90 -10.05
N TYR A 395 -26.79 2.74 -9.50
CA TYR A 395 -26.78 2.51 -8.05
C TYR A 395 -25.82 3.45 -7.31
N VAL A 396 -24.59 3.62 -7.83
CA VAL A 396 -23.58 4.49 -7.24
C VAL A 396 -24.06 5.93 -7.20
N ALA A 397 -24.59 6.44 -8.31
CA ALA A 397 -25.10 7.79 -8.41
C ALA A 397 -26.25 8.03 -7.42
N LEU A 398 -27.29 7.17 -7.45
CA LEU A 398 -28.46 7.29 -6.57
C LEU A 398 -28.08 7.18 -5.09
N SER A 399 -27.16 6.27 -4.74
CA SER A 399 -26.71 6.06 -3.35
C SER A 399 -25.84 7.19 -2.78
N ARG A 400 -25.52 8.23 -3.56
CA ARG A 400 -24.83 9.42 -3.07
C ARG A 400 -25.76 10.37 -2.32
N CYS A 401 -27.05 10.39 -2.65
CA CYS A 401 -28.03 11.24 -1.96
C CYS A 401 -28.36 10.68 -0.57
N ARG A 402 -28.55 11.56 0.42
CA ARG A 402 -29.06 11.18 1.75
C ARG A 402 -30.55 10.85 1.72
N ASN A 403 -31.34 11.63 0.98
CA ASN A 403 -32.80 11.57 0.97
C ASN A 403 -33.32 11.55 -0.47
N LEU A 404 -34.49 10.93 -0.69
CA LEU A 404 -35.12 10.85 -2.00
C LEU A 404 -35.58 12.23 -2.53
N GLU A 405 -35.97 13.15 -1.65
CA GLU A 405 -36.46 14.49 -2.01
C GLU A 405 -35.37 15.41 -2.58
N GLY A 406 -34.11 15.19 -2.18
CA GLY A 406 -32.96 15.92 -2.70
C GLY A 406 -32.45 15.38 -4.04
N LEU A 407 -33.07 14.33 -4.57
CA LEU A 407 -32.72 13.76 -5.86
C LEU A 407 -33.56 14.42 -6.96
N ILE A 408 -32.91 14.81 -8.06
CA ILE A 408 -33.58 15.16 -9.31
C ILE A 408 -33.03 14.26 -10.41
N LEU A 409 -33.93 13.69 -11.20
CA LEU A 409 -33.58 12.88 -12.37
C LEU A 409 -33.70 13.74 -13.63
N LYS A 410 -32.70 13.67 -14.52
CA LYS A 410 -32.80 14.29 -15.86
C LYS A 410 -33.65 13.51 -16.84
N ALA A 411 -33.82 12.21 -16.59
CA ALA A 411 -34.61 11.29 -17.39
C ALA A 411 -35.22 10.23 -16.47
N PRO A 412 -36.40 9.65 -16.82
CA PRO A 412 -36.98 8.57 -16.03
C PRO A 412 -36.08 7.34 -16.04
N VAL A 413 -35.92 6.72 -14.87
CA VAL A 413 -35.20 5.45 -14.70
C VAL A 413 -36.08 4.30 -15.17
N LYS A 414 -35.58 3.54 -16.14
CA LYS A 414 -36.21 2.31 -16.64
C LYS A 414 -35.52 1.10 -16.03
N ALA A 415 -36.21 -0.05 -16.04
CA ALA A 415 -35.62 -1.32 -15.61
C ALA A 415 -34.33 -1.66 -16.38
N GLU A 416 -34.26 -1.29 -17.66
CA GLU A 416 -33.07 -1.46 -18.53
C GLU A 416 -31.83 -0.71 -18.00
N ASN A 417 -32.02 0.39 -17.26
CA ASN A 417 -30.91 1.16 -16.68
C ASN A 417 -30.37 0.52 -15.38
N VAL A 418 -31.04 -0.51 -14.85
CA VAL A 418 -30.63 -1.28 -13.68
C VAL A 418 -29.93 -2.54 -14.17
N MET A 419 -28.70 -2.34 -14.65
CA MET A 419 -27.86 -3.44 -15.13
C MET A 419 -27.24 -4.16 -13.93
N THR A 420 -27.51 -5.47 -13.79
CA THR A 420 -26.79 -6.38 -12.87
C THR A 420 -25.93 -7.38 -13.63
N ASP A 421 -24.72 -7.66 -13.12
CA ASP A 421 -23.85 -8.69 -13.69
C ASP A 421 -24.11 -10.03 -12.99
N ALA A 422 -24.57 -11.02 -13.75
CA ALA A 422 -24.88 -12.35 -13.21
C ALA A 422 -23.68 -13.01 -12.50
N ARG A 423 -22.45 -12.68 -12.90
CA ARG A 423 -21.23 -13.21 -12.27
C ARG A 423 -21.05 -12.67 -10.85
N ILE A 424 -21.35 -11.38 -10.64
CA ILE A 424 -21.34 -10.75 -9.31
C ILE A 424 -22.43 -11.38 -8.44
N THR A 425 -23.66 -11.49 -8.95
CA THR A 425 -24.78 -12.08 -8.20
C THR A 425 -24.49 -13.52 -7.79
N SER A 426 -23.92 -14.33 -8.68
CA SER A 426 -23.52 -15.71 -8.40
C SER A 426 -22.45 -15.76 -7.28
N PHE A 427 -21.39 -14.96 -7.40
CA PHE A 427 -20.33 -14.89 -6.41
C PHE A 427 -20.83 -14.45 -5.02
N MET A 428 -21.68 -13.41 -4.97
CA MET A 428 -22.24 -12.90 -3.72
C MET A 428 -23.14 -13.93 -3.04
N ARG A 429 -23.94 -14.68 -3.81
CA ARG A 429 -24.77 -15.78 -3.29
C ARG A 429 -23.91 -16.89 -2.67
N GLN A 430 -22.86 -17.32 -3.36
CA GLN A 430 -21.94 -18.34 -2.84
C GLN A 430 -21.21 -17.87 -1.58
N SER A 431 -20.76 -16.61 -1.57
CA SER A 431 -20.08 -16.00 -0.42
C SER A 431 -20.95 -15.95 0.84
N ARG A 432 -22.25 -15.66 0.71
CA ARG A 432 -23.19 -15.66 1.86
C ARG A 432 -23.31 -17.05 2.49
N MET A 433 -23.47 -18.08 1.66
CA MET A 433 -23.61 -19.46 2.15
C MET A 433 -22.36 -19.93 2.92
N GLN A 434 -21.15 -19.59 2.46
CA GLN A 434 -19.91 -19.97 3.13
C GLN A 434 -19.69 -19.25 4.48
N SER A 435 -20.23 -18.04 4.66
CA SER A 435 -20.03 -17.23 5.87
C SER A 435 -20.79 -17.74 7.12
N GLU A 436 -21.78 -18.59 6.90
CA GLU A 436 -22.66 -19.15 7.94
C GLU A 436 -22.11 -20.42 8.60
N GLU A 437 -21.02 -20.99 8.08
CA GLU A 437 -20.38 -22.17 8.67
C GLU A 437 -19.73 -21.86 10.03
N ALA A 438 -20.19 -22.54 11.09
CA ALA A 438 -19.75 -22.29 12.47
C ALA A 438 -18.27 -22.64 12.71
N ASP A 439 -17.76 -23.70 12.05
CA ASP A 439 -16.42 -24.25 12.29
C ASP A 439 -15.33 -23.68 11.36
N LEU A 440 -15.68 -22.72 10.49
CA LEU A 440 -14.77 -22.18 9.48
C LEU A 440 -13.48 -21.61 10.08
N LEU A 441 -13.58 -20.92 11.22
CA LEU A 441 -12.42 -20.32 11.89
C LEU A 441 -11.48 -21.39 12.45
N SER A 442 -12.02 -22.38 13.15
CA SER A 442 -11.25 -23.47 13.75
C SER A 442 -10.50 -24.28 12.68
N HIS A 443 -11.17 -24.59 11.56
CA HIS A 443 -10.53 -25.26 10.43
C HIS A 443 -9.45 -24.40 9.77
N ALA A 444 -9.69 -23.10 9.59
CA ALA A 444 -8.70 -22.20 9.03
C ALA A 444 -7.45 -22.07 9.92
N MET A 445 -7.61 -22.06 11.24
CA MET A 445 -6.50 -22.03 12.19
C MET A 445 -5.63 -23.30 12.07
N LEU A 446 -6.24 -24.48 12.06
CA LEU A 446 -5.51 -25.75 11.90
C LEU A 446 -4.78 -25.84 10.55
N GLU A 447 -5.46 -25.49 9.46
CA GLU A 447 -4.85 -25.47 8.12
C GLU A 447 -3.63 -24.54 8.07
N GLN A 448 -3.72 -23.37 8.73
CA GLN A 448 -2.61 -22.43 8.82
C GLN A 448 -1.40 -23.03 9.55
N GLU A 449 -1.60 -23.69 10.70
CA GLU A 449 -0.49 -24.28 11.46
C GLU A 449 0.32 -25.27 10.60
N TYR A 450 -0.37 -26.15 9.86
CA TYR A 450 0.30 -27.08 8.94
C TYR A 450 1.07 -26.36 7.83
N LYS A 451 0.49 -25.32 7.24
CA LYS A 451 1.15 -24.53 6.19
C LYS A 451 2.37 -23.77 6.70
N LEU A 452 2.31 -23.25 7.93
CA LEU A 452 3.45 -22.59 8.55
C LEU A 452 4.62 -23.56 8.73
N ILE A 453 4.35 -24.78 9.22
CA ILE A 453 5.37 -25.82 9.36
C ILE A 453 5.94 -26.24 8.00
N ALA A 454 5.08 -26.41 7.00
CA ALA A 454 5.51 -26.72 5.63
C ALA A 454 6.47 -25.66 5.09
N ASP A 455 6.13 -24.38 5.30
CA ASP A 455 6.91 -23.23 4.86
C ASP A 455 8.31 -23.21 5.50
N ILE A 456 8.48 -23.65 6.75
CA ILE A 456 9.82 -23.74 7.39
C ILE A 456 10.80 -24.54 6.54
N PHE A 457 10.33 -25.65 5.95
CA PHE A 457 11.16 -26.57 5.20
C PHE A 457 11.02 -26.40 3.68
N ASP A 458 10.27 -25.41 3.19
CA ASP A 458 10.20 -25.14 1.74
C ASP A 458 11.38 -24.26 1.30
N PHE A 459 12.27 -24.85 0.48
CA PHE A 459 13.46 -24.19 -0.08
C PHE A 459 13.34 -23.92 -1.59
N LYS A 460 12.15 -24.03 -2.18
CA LYS A 460 11.97 -23.89 -3.64
C LYS A 460 12.36 -22.49 -4.13
N ASN A 461 11.92 -21.42 -3.47
CA ASN A 461 12.24 -20.04 -3.85
C ASN A 461 13.74 -19.75 -3.74
N ILE A 462 14.38 -20.21 -2.67
CA ILE A 462 15.84 -20.14 -2.50
C ILE A 462 16.55 -20.87 -3.66
N GLY A 463 16.03 -22.02 -4.09
CA GLY A 463 16.55 -22.72 -5.27
C GLY A 463 16.39 -21.94 -6.59
N ILE A 464 15.29 -21.22 -6.77
CA ILE A 464 15.06 -20.37 -7.95
C ILE A 464 16.06 -19.20 -7.95
N GLU A 465 16.19 -18.52 -6.83
CA GLU A 465 17.14 -17.42 -6.63
C GLU A 465 18.58 -17.85 -6.87
N TRP A 466 18.97 -19.02 -6.37
CA TRP A 466 20.29 -19.59 -6.61
C TRP A 466 20.56 -19.83 -8.10
N ASN A 467 19.59 -20.39 -8.84
CA ASN A 467 19.74 -20.61 -10.27
C ASN A 467 19.94 -19.29 -11.04
N LEU A 468 19.26 -18.21 -10.62
CA LEU A 468 19.46 -16.89 -11.20
C LEU A 468 20.86 -16.37 -10.91
N LEU A 469 21.32 -16.43 -9.66
CA LEU A 469 22.68 -16.03 -9.27
C LEU A 469 23.74 -16.81 -10.03
N LYS A 470 23.59 -18.13 -10.11
CA LYS A 470 24.47 -19.02 -10.86
C LYS A 470 24.51 -18.65 -12.34
N SER A 471 23.38 -18.29 -12.95
CA SER A 471 23.34 -17.86 -14.35
C SER A 471 24.09 -16.55 -14.58
N MET A 472 24.06 -15.62 -13.61
CA MET A 472 24.79 -14.35 -13.68
C MET A 472 26.29 -14.50 -13.41
N LEU A 473 26.69 -15.55 -12.68
CA LEU A 473 28.10 -15.86 -12.41
C LEU A 473 28.78 -16.62 -13.55
N GLN A 474 28.07 -16.99 -14.63
CA GLN A 474 28.60 -17.84 -15.70
C GLN A 474 29.91 -17.33 -16.33
N SER A 475 30.07 -16.01 -16.50
CA SER A 475 31.32 -15.43 -17.04
C SER A 475 32.50 -15.61 -16.08
N SER A 476 32.24 -15.60 -14.77
CA SER A 476 33.24 -15.74 -13.71
C SER A 476 33.58 -17.21 -13.36
N VAL A 477 32.80 -18.18 -13.85
CA VAL A 477 33.05 -19.63 -13.62
C VAL A 477 34.31 -20.13 -14.33
N ASN A 478 34.92 -19.35 -15.22
CA ASN A 478 36.24 -19.69 -15.78
C ASN A 478 37.34 -19.70 -14.71
N GLU A 479 37.15 -18.98 -13.60
CA GLU A 479 38.03 -19.06 -12.43
C GLU A 479 37.73 -20.31 -11.61
N VAL A 480 38.74 -21.16 -11.40
CA VAL A 480 38.59 -22.46 -10.73
C VAL A 480 38.02 -22.33 -9.32
N SER A 481 38.41 -21.27 -8.59
CA SER A 481 37.92 -20.97 -7.24
C SER A 481 36.43 -20.67 -7.21
N VAL A 482 35.94 -19.86 -8.17
CA VAL A 482 34.52 -19.52 -8.34
C VAL A 482 33.73 -20.76 -8.75
N ALA A 483 34.21 -21.50 -9.75
CA ALA A 483 33.56 -22.73 -10.21
C ALA A 483 33.39 -23.77 -9.10
N THR A 484 34.45 -23.96 -8.30
CA THR A 484 34.45 -24.90 -7.18
C THR A 484 33.39 -24.49 -6.15
N ARG A 485 33.41 -23.22 -5.71
CA ARG A 485 32.45 -22.73 -4.71
C ARG A 485 31.01 -22.80 -5.20
N VAL A 486 30.74 -22.43 -6.45
CA VAL A 486 29.40 -22.54 -7.07
C VAL A 486 28.93 -23.99 -7.09
N ASN A 487 29.79 -24.94 -7.45
CA ASN A 487 29.44 -26.36 -7.46
C ASN A 487 29.17 -26.92 -6.05
N GLU A 488 29.95 -26.53 -5.06
CA GLU A 488 29.72 -26.95 -3.68
C GLU A 488 28.39 -26.40 -3.13
N ILE A 489 28.08 -25.13 -3.41
CA ILE A 489 26.78 -24.54 -3.03
C ILE A 489 25.64 -25.27 -3.72
N GLU A 490 25.77 -25.57 -5.02
CA GLU A 490 24.78 -26.33 -5.79
C GLU A 490 24.53 -27.70 -5.15
N GLN A 491 25.59 -28.46 -4.87
CA GLN A 491 25.46 -29.79 -4.26
C GLN A 491 24.79 -29.71 -2.89
N LEU A 492 25.19 -28.76 -2.05
CA LEU A 492 24.61 -28.61 -0.72
C LEU A 492 23.13 -28.19 -0.80
N LEU A 493 22.81 -27.17 -1.59
CA LEU A 493 21.46 -26.62 -1.70
C LEU A 493 20.50 -27.58 -2.41
N VAL A 494 20.90 -28.15 -3.55
CA VAL A 494 20.02 -28.99 -4.37
C VAL A 494 19.93 -30.39 -3.79
N ASP A 495 21.08 -31.05 -3.54
CA ASP A 495 21.08 -32.47 -3.18
C ASP A 495 20.78 -32.72 -1.72
N GLN A 496 21.33 -31.91 -0.81
CA GLN A 496 21.22 -32.15 0.63
C GLN A 496 20.11 -31.35 1.31
N VAL A 497 19.76 -30.17 0.78
CA VAL A 497 18.68 -29.36 1.35
C VAL A 497 17.37 -29.59 0.61
N ARG A 498 17.27 -29.18 -0.66
CA ARG A 498 16.00 -29.16 -1.39
C ARG A 498 15.42 -30.55 -1.63
N LYS A 499 16.19 -31.52 -2.17
CA LYS A 499 15.69 -32.89 -2.40
C LYS A 499 15.22 -33.57 -1.12
N VAL A 500 15.93 -33.37 -0.01
CA VAL A 500 15.60 -33.95 1.29
C VAL A 500 14.36 -33.28 1.88
N ALA A 501 14.26 -31.96 1.79
CA ALA A 501 13.11 -31.18 2.19
C ALA A 501 11.84 -31.57 1.41
N ASP A 502 11.92 -31.65 0.09
CA ASP A 502 10.80 -32.07 -0.77
C ASP A 502 10.30 -33.47 -0.38
N LYS A 503 11.23 -34.40 -0.10
CA LYS A 503 10.87 -35.75 0.35
C LYS A 503 10.24 -35.75 1.73
N PHE A 504 10.75 -34.93 2.66
CA PHE A 504 10.20 -34.76 4.00
C PHE A 504 8.77 -34.21 3.93
N LEU A 505 8.57 -33.08 3.25
CA LEU A 505 7.26 -32.44 3.07
C LEU A 505 6.25 -33.40 2.44
N ARG A 506 6.61 -34.09 1.35
CA ARG A 506 5.72 -35.07 0.70
C ARG A 506 5.35 -36.24 1.61
N ARG A 507 6.31 -36.79 2.36
CA ARG A 507 6.06 -37.95 3.24
C ARG A 507 5.18 -37.57 4.42
N GLU A 508 5.46 -36.41 5.00
CA GLU A 508 4.88 -36.03 6.26
C GLU A 508 3.57 -35.25 6.11
N LEU A 509 3.40 -34.43 5.07
CA LEU A 509 2.22 -33.55 4.92
C LEU A 509 1.15 -34.08 3.97
N ASN A 510 1.47 -34.93 3.00
CA ASN A 510 0.48 -35.37 2.00
C ASN A 510 -0.62 -36.28 2.59
N ASN A 511 -0.38 -36.90 3.75
CA ASN A 511 -1.31 -37.85 4.38
C ASN A 511 -1.92 -37.31 5.69
N LEU A 512 -1.76 -36.02 6.01
CA LEU A 512 -2.31 -35.44 7.23
C LEU A 512 -3.77 -35.04 7.06
N ASP A 513 -4.57 -35.33 8.07
CA ASP A 513 -5.91 -34.79 8.20
C ASP A 513 -5.81 -33.38 8.81
N TYR A 514 -5.99 -32.35 7.97
CA TYR A 514 -5.96 -30.93 8.34
C TYR A 514 -7.06 -30.51 9.32
N ARG A 515 -7.88 -31.46 9.81
CA ARG A 515 -8.92 -31.25 10.83
C ARG A 515 -8.48 -31.69 12.22
N LEU A 516 -7.31 -32.32 12.37
CA LEU A 516 -6.79 -32.78 13.64
C LEU A 516 -5.65 -31.87 14.13
N PRO A 517 -5.51 -31.65 15.45
CA PRO A 517 -4.37 -30.91 16.00
C PRO A 517 -3.03 -31.57 15.71
N LEU A 518 -2.01 -30.75 15.46
CA LEU A 518 -0.63 -31.15 15.17
C LEU A 518 0.04 -32.02 16.25
N ALA A 519 -0.43 -31.94 17.49
CA ALA A 519 0.17 -32.58 18.66
C ALA A 519 -0.18 -34.08 18.80
N GLN A 520 -0.01 -34.87 17.73
CA GLN A 520 -0.21 -36.32 17.79
C GLN A 520 1.06 -37.10 17.38
N GLY A 521 1.55 -37.95 18.29
CA GLY A 521 2.48 -39.04 18.01
C GLY A 521 3.91 -38.65 17.58
N ASN A 522 4.46 -39.40 16.63
CA ASN A 522 5.87 -39.32 16.19
C ASN A 522 6.19 -38.10 15.30
N PHE A 523 5.21 -37.30 14.89
CA PHE A 523 5.43 -36.16 13.99
C PHE A 523 6.28 -35.06 14.63
N THR A 524 5.99 -34.72 15.89
CA THR A 524 6.79 -33.77 16.69
C THR A 524 8.26 -34.18 16.79
N LEU A 525 8.53 -35.47 17.01
CA LEU A 525 9.91 -35.99 17.06
C LEU A 525 10.62 -35.82 15.71
N ARG A 526 9.92 -36.11 14.61
CA ARG A 526 10.46 -35.95 13.25
C ARG A 526 10.71 -34.49 12.88
N LEU A 527 9.88 -33.55 13.35
CA LEU A 527 10.14 -32.11 13.19
C LEU A 527 11.44 -31.69 13.88
N LYS A 528 11.66 -32.13 15.13
CA LYS A 528 12.91 -31.82 15.85
C LYS A 528 14.14 -32.41 15.16
N GLN A 529 14.03 -33.62 14.62
CA GLN A 529 15.08 -34.25 13.81
C GLN A 529 15.34 -33.48 12.51
N ALA A 530 14.29 -33.03 11.82
CA ALA A 530 14.41 -32.23 10.61
C ALA A 530 15.13 -30.91 10.88
N VAL A 531 14.73 -30.17 11.94
CA VAL A 531 15.42 -28.93 12.35
C VAL A 531 16.91 -29.18 12.62
N THR A 532 17.23 -30.25 13.36
CA THR A 532 18.62 -30.64 13.66
C THR A 532 19.42 -30.96 12.39
N TYR A 533 18.78 -31.50 11.36
CA TYR A 533 19.40 -31.82 10.08
C TYR A 533 19.62 -30.58 9.19
N PHE A 534 18.63 -29.69 9.10
CA PHE A 534 18.65 -28.56 8.16
C PHE A 534 19.42 -27.36 8.70
N LYS A 535 19.31 -27.06 10.01
CA LYS A 535 19.98 -25.91 10.62
C LYS A 535 21.48 -25.79 10.26
N PRO A 536 22.34 -26.80 10.51
CA PRO A 536 23.77 -26.69 10.19
C PRO A 536 24.05 -26.57 8.69
N LYS A 537 23.17 -27.08 7.82
CA LYS A 537 23.33 -26.93 6.35
C LYS A 537 22.98 -25.53 5.88
N VAL A 538 21.93 -24.92 6.44
CA VAL A 538 21.56 -23.54 6.13
C VAL A 538 22.64 -22.57 6.65
N GLU A 539 23.22 -22.83 7.83
CA GLU A 539 24.38 -22.09 8.34
C GLU A 539 25.57 -22.18 7.37
N LEU A 540 25.94 -23.40 6.96
CA LEU A 540 27.02 -23.62 6.01
C LEU A 540 26.76 -22.95 4.65
N LEU A 541 25.55 -23.06 4.10
CA LEU A 541 25.15 -22.37 2.86
C LEU A 541 25.34 -20.86 2.97
N LEU A 542 24.91 -20.27 4.08
CA LEU A 542 25.01 -18.83 4.31
C LEU A 542 26.48 -18.37 4.29
N ASP A 543 27.39 -19.16 4.86
CA ASP A 543 28.81 -18.81 4.88
C ASP A 543 29.47 -19.00 3.51
N MET A 544 29.19 -20.11 2.83
CA MET A 544 29.68 -20.35 1.46
C MET A 544 29.24 -19.26 0.48
N VAL A 545 28.02 -18.74 0.63
CA VAL A 545 27.47 -17.70 -0.25
C VAL A 545 28.08 -16.32 0.03
N LYS A 546 28.42 -16.02 1.29
CA LYS A 546 29.19 -14.81 1.63
C LYS A 546 30.58 -14.84 0.98
N GLU A 547 31.22 -16.01 0.98
CA GLU A 547 32.56 -16.17 0.41
C GLU A 547 32.60 -15.90 -1.10
N ILE A 548 31.49 -16.08 -1.84
CA ILE A 548 31.43 -15.75 -3.29
C ILE A 548 31.90 -14.31 -3.54
N LEU A 549 31.50 -13.36 -2.69
CA LEU A 549 31.88 -11.95 -2.84
C LEU A 549 33.37 -11.66 -2.57
N THR A 550 34.10 -12.63 -2.02
CA THR A 550 35.55 -12.54 -1.77
C THR A 550 36.39 -13.21 -2.87
N LEU A 551 35.73 -13.94 -3.77
CA LEU A 551 36.38 -14.62 -4.90
C LEU A 551 36.62 -13.65 -6.05
N PRO A 552 37.53 -13.98 -6.99
CA PRO A 552 37.81 -13.18 -8.18
C PRO A 552 36.65 -13.26 -9.19
N ILE A 553 35.51 -12.68 -8.84
CA ILE A 553 34.37 -12.48 -9.74
C ILE A 553 34.59 -11.22 -10.58
N GLU A 554 34.02 -11.21 -11.79
CA GLU A 554 34.20 -10.13 -12.77
C GLU A 554 33.87 -8.74 -12.19
N GLU A 555 34.76 -7.76 -12.40
CA GLU A 555 34.48 -6.37 -12.02
C GLU A 555 33.33 -5.81 -12.87
N GLY A 556 32.37 -5.16 -12.24
CA GLY A 556 31.22 -4.60 -12.95
C GLY A 556 30.06 -5.57 -13.17
N LEU A 557 29.88 -6.54 -12.26
CA LEU A 557 28.63 -7.33 -12.17
C LEU A 557 27.41 -6.43 -12.34
N ASP A 558 26.45 -6.92 -13.11
CA ASP A 558 25.15 -6.26 -13.29
C ASP A 558 24.60 -5.87 -11.91
N PRO A 559 24.19 -4.60 -11.68
CA PRO A 559 23.52 -4.20 -10.44
C PRO A 559 22.38 -5.15 -10.03
N GLU A 560 21.75 -5.82 -11.00
CA GLU A 560 20.76 -6.88 -10.79
C GLU A 560 21.28 -8.06 -9.94
N PHE A 561 22.57 -8.41 -10.03
CA PHE A 561 23.18 -9.47 -9.22
C PHE A 561 23.03 -9.18 -7.73
N PHE A 562 23.28 -7.93 -7.33
CA PHE A 562 23.25 -7.54 -5.92
C PHE A 562 21.84 -7.57 -5.35
N GLU A 563 20.82 -7.18 -6.12
CA GLU A 563 19.42 -7.29 -5.69
C GLU A 563 19.04 -8.73 -5.38
N ILE A 564 19.36 -9.66 -6.29
CA ILE A 564 19.05 -11.09 -6.13
C ILE A 564 19.90 -11.69 -5.00
N TYR A 565 21.17 -11.31 -4.91
CA TYR A 565 22.08 -11.78 -3.86
C TYR A 565 21.55 -11.39 -2.47
N ASN A 566 21.17 -10.12 -2.32
CA ASN A 566 20.60 -9.60 -1.07
C ASN A 566 19.32 -10.34 -0.71
N GLN A 567 18.42 -10.54 -1.66
CA GLN A 567 17.18 -11.28 -1.45
C GLN A 567 17.44 -12.72 -1.01
N PHE A 568 18.32 -13.44 -1.71
CA PHE A 568 18.72 -14.80 -1.40
C PHE A 568 19.30 -14.92 0.02
N VAL A 569 20.21 -14.02 0.39
CA VAL A 569 20.80 -14.00 1.73
C VAL A 569 19.76 -13.66 2.80
N MET A 570 18.85 -12.72 2.54
CA MET A 570 17.74 -12.41 3.46
C MET A 570 16.85 -13.63 3.68
N HIS A 571 16.50 -14.38 2.64
CA HIS A 571 15.69 -15.59 2.76
C HIS A 571 16.42 -16.70 3.53
N LEU A 572 17.70 -16.95 3.26
CA LEU A 572 18.50 -17.91 4.04
C LEU A 572 18.59 -17.51 5.52
N LYS A 573 18.82 -16.23 5.82
CA LYS A 573 18.82 -15.72 7.19
C LYS A 573 17.46 -15.92 7.86
N GLY A 574 16.37 -15.62 7.15
CA GLY A 574 15.00 -15.84 7.63
C GLY A 574 14.74 -17.31 7.96
N LYS A 575 15.09 -18.24 7.05
CA LYS A 575 14.99 -19.69 7.30
C LYS A 575 15.83 -20.12 8.49
N LEU A 576 17.07 -19.65 8.59
CA LEU A 576 17.95 -19.98 9.70
C LEU A 576 17.37 -19.51 11.04
N ALA A 577 16.89 -18.28 11.11
CA ALA A 577 16.30 -17.71 12.31
C ALA A 577 15.06 -18.51 12.74
N VAL A 578 14.20 -18.89 11.79
CA VAL A 578 13.04 -19.74 12.05
C VAL A 578 13.43 -21.14 12.54
N LEU A 579 14.48 -21.75 11.95
CA LEU A 579 15.00 -23.06 12.38
C LEU A 579 15.62 -23.05 13.78
N GLN A 580 15.86 -21.88 14.38
CA GLN A 580 16.33 -21.78 15.76
C GLN A 580 15.18 -21.84 16.80
N ILE A 581 13.93 -21.72 16.35
CA ILE A 581 12.74 -21.81 17.20
C ILE A 581 12.38 -23.29 17.42
N ASP A 582 11.88 -23.65 18.61
CA ASP A 582 11.30 -24.98 18.82
C ASP A 582 10.07 -25.15 17.90
N PRO A 583 10.09 -26.10 16.93
CA PRO A 583 9.02 -26.27 15.95
C PRO A 583 7.65 -26.61 16.57
N VAL A 584 7.61 -26.99 17.85
CA VAL A 584 6.38 -27.34 18.59
C VAL A 584 5.71 -26.12 19.22
N GLN A 585 6.45 -25.01 19.38
CA GLN A 585 5.94 -23.74 19.93
C GLN A 585 5.83 -22.67 18.85
N VAL A 586 5.61 -23.11 17.61
CA VAL A 586 5.53 -22.25 16.43
C VAL A 586 4.11 -21.73 16.30
N ASP A 587 3.97 -20.41 16.35
CA ASP A 587 2.76 -19.71 15.95
C ASP A 587 3.08 -18.70 14.82
N SER A 588 2.02 -18.21 14.16
CA SER A 588 2.15 -17.29 13.03
C SER A 588 2.83 -15.97 13.40
N GLN A 589 2.64 -15.47 14.61
CA GLN A 589 3.19 -14.19 15.05
C GLN A 589 4.69 -14.30 15.29
N LYS A 590 5.13 -15.37 15.95
CA LYS A 590 6.52 -15.64 16.29
C LYS A 590 7.37 -15.95 15.05
N LEU A 591 6.85 -16.74 14.10
CA LEU A 591 7.55 -16.96 12.82
C LEU A 591 7.75 -15.65 12.06
N SER A 592 6.68 -14.87 12.01
CA SER A 592 6.68 -13.60 11.31
C SER A 592 7.64 -12.60 11.96
N SER A 593 7.68 -12.50 13.29
CA SER A 593 8.59 -11.59 13.99
C SER A 593 10.05 -11.96 13.81
N VAL A 594 10.38 -13.26 13.92
CA VAL A 594 11.77 -13.75 13.77
C VAL A 594 12.27 -13.59 12.33
N SER A 595 11.41 -13.85 11.34
CA SER A 595 11.75 -13.65 9.93
C SER A 595 11.94 -12.17 9.61
N MET A 596 11.14 -11.28 10.21
CA MET A 596 11.30 -9.84 10.09
C MET A 596 12.60 -9.35 10.71
N GLU A 597 12.88 -9.76 11.94
CA GLU A 597 14.11 -9.37 12.64
C GLU A 597 15.36 -9.78 11.85
N ALA A 598 15.35 -10.99 11.26
CA ALA A 598 16.43 -11.45 10.38
C ALA A 598 16.60 -10.57 9.13
N ALA A 599 15.50 -10.09 8.53
CA ALA A 599 15.54 -9.21 7.35
C ALA A 599 15.92 -7.76 7.71
N ILE A 600 15.43 -7.23 8.83
CA ILE A 600 15.74 -5.89 9.33
C ILE A 600 17.24 -5.78 9.62
N ASN A 601 17.79 -6.75 10.36
CA ASN A 601 19.20 -6.79 10.76
C ASN A 601 20.16 -7.10 9.59
N TYR A 602 19.65 -7.35 8.39
CA TYR A 602 20.49 -7.54 7.21
C TYR A 602 20.90 -6.20 6.59
N VAL A 603 22.20 -6.04 6.35
CA VAL A 603 22.75 -4.89 5.62
C VAL A 603 22.98 -5.29 4.16
N PRO A 604 22.29 -4.68 3.19
CA PRO A 604 22.44 -5.03 1.78
C PRO A 604 23.84 -4.72 1.24
N VAL A 605 24.32 -5.59 0.37
CA VAL A 605 25.53 -5.42 -0.42
C VAL A 605 25.16 -4.82 -1.77
N TYR A 606 25.86 -3.77 -2.22
CA TYR A 606 25.55 -3.11 -3.50
C TYR A 606 26.61 -3.29 -4.59
N GLN A 607 27.88 -3.54 -4.21
CA GLN A 607 28.99 -3.75 -5.14
C GLN A 607 30.05 -4.66 -4.50
N VAL A 608 30.73 -5.46 -5.33
CA VAL A 608 31.95 -6.18 -4.94
C VAL A 608 33.12 -5.25 -5.19
N GLY A 609 33.79 -4.83 -4.12
CA GLY A 609 35.08 -4.15 -4.25
C GLY A 609 35.05 -2.75 -4.87
N LYS A 610 34.48 -1.77 -4.17
CA LYS A 610 35.43 -0.93 -3.45
C LYS A 610 35.52 -1.60 -2.10
N LYS A 611 36.73 -1.84 -1.56
CA LYS A 611 36.91 -1.81 -0.10
C LYS A 611 35.96 -0.72 0.36
N GLY A 612 34.93 -1.06 1.15
CA GLY A 612 33.97 -0.06 1.63
C GLY A 612 34.80 1.16 1.98
N MET A 613 34.42 2.37 1.55
CA MET A 613 35.07 3.57 2.08
C MET A 613 35.21 3.28 3.56
N ASN A 614 36.45 2.98 3.99
CA ASN A 614 36.67 2.53 5.34
C ASN A 614 36.04 3.67 6.11
N GLU A 615 35.04 3.39 6.94
CA GLU A 615 34.66 4.41 7.90
C GLU A 615 35.99 4.82 8.52
N PRO A 616 36.37 6.10 8.33
CA PRO A 616 37.74 6.49 8.49
C PRO A 616 38.15 6.06 9.88
N LYS A 617 39.19 5.26 9.98
CA LYS A 617 39.72 4.88 11.29
C LYS A 617 40.56 6.05 11.78
N ILE A 618 40.82 6.11 13.08
CA ILE A 618 41.73 7.13 13.64
C ILE A 618 43.10 7.09 12.94
N SER A 619 43.53 5.92 12.45
CA SER A 619 44.74 5.73 11.64
C SER A 619 44.73 6.42 10.27
N ASP A 620 43.56 6.79 9.75
CA ASP A 620 43.37 7.29 8.39
C ASP A 620 43.22 8.82 8.36
N LEU A 621 43.34 9.48 9.52
CA LEU A 621 43.21 10.94 9.66
C LEU A 621 44.49 11.64 9.19
N VAL A 622 44.32 12.57 8.26
CA VAL A 622 45.41 13.44 7.78
C VAL A 622 45.99 14.29 8.91
N ASN A 623 45.15 14.69 9.88
CA ASN A 623 45.60 15.41 11.08
C ASN A 623 44.78 14.98 12.31
N PRO A 624 45.34 14.15 13.20
CA PRO A 624 44.65 13.68 14.40
C PRO A 624 44.20 14.80 15.35
N LEU A 625 44.90 15.94 15.37
CA LEU A 625 44.59 17.07 16.24
C LEU A 625 43.26 17.74 15.89
N LEU A 626 42.77 17.59 14.65
CA LEU A 626 41.45 18.11 14.27
C LEU A 626 40.31 17.35 14.96
N LEU A 627 40.51 16.05 15.19
CA LEU A 627 39.52 15.23 15.87
C LEU A 627 39.37 15.66 17.33
N ASP A 628 40.47 16.03 17.99
CA ASP A 628 40.47 16.55 19.36
C ASP A 628 39.69 17.88 19.47
N GLU A 629 39.86 18.78 18.50
CA GLU A 629 39.09 20.03 18.40
C GLU A 629 37.58 19.77 18.20
N ILE A 630 37.23 18.79 17.36
CA ILE A 630 35.83 18.41 17.14
C ILE A 630 35.23 17.78 18.42
N PHE A 631 35.99 16.97 19.16
CA PHE A 631 35.54 16.43 20.44
C PHE A 631 35.39 17.52 21.49
N ALA A 632 36.35 18.45 21.60
CA ALA A 632 36.26 19.57 22.52
C ALA A 632 35.02 20.44 22.23
N TRP A 633 34.73 20.71 20.95
CA TRP A 633 33.51 21.41 20.55
C TRP A 633 32.24 20.63 20.91
N ARG A 634 32.25 19.30 20.70
CA ARG A 634 31.13 18.42 21.01
C ARG A 634 30.80 18.45 22.50
N THR A 635 31.81 18.27 23.36
CA THR A 635 31.65 18.29 24.82
C THR A 635 31.18 19.65 25.32
N LYS A 636 31.71 20.75 24.78
CA LYS A 636 31.23 22.10 25.11
C LYS A 636 29.75 22.31 24.75
N ASN A 637 29.28 21.75 23.63
CA ASN A 637 27.90 21.88 23.20
C ASN A 637 26.94 20.92 23.91
N SER A 638 27.41 19.73 24.28
CA SER A 638 26.64 18.76 25.05
C SER A 638 26.37 19.30 26.47
N GLU A 639 27.39 19.89 27.11
CA GLU A 639 27.27 20.60 28.39
C GLU A 639 26.29 21.78 28.31
N LYS A 640 26.40 22.62 27.27
CA LYS A 640 25.48 23.76 27.07
C LYS A 640 24.03 23.33 26.89
N ARG A 641 23.78 22.16 26.30
CA ARG A 641 22.45 21.62 26.02
C ARG A 641 21.94 20.64 27.08
N GLY A 642 22.77 20.25 28.05
CA GLY A 642 22.41 19.28 29.10
C GLY A 642 22.12 17.88 28.56
N VAL A 643 22.78 17.46 27.47
CA VAL A 643 22.58 16.17 26.82
C VAL A 643 23.90 15.40 26.72
N ALA A 644 23.85 14.08 26.54
CA ALA A 644 25.06 13.27 26.36
C ALA A 644 25.76 13.57 25.01
N ASP A 645 27.09 13.50 24.98
CA ASP A 645 27.95 13.80 23.81
C ASP A 645 27.49 13.13 22.51
N TYR A 646 27.10 11.86 22.57
CA TYR A 646 26.70 11.09 21.39
C TYR A 646 25.39 11.58 20.75
N LEU A 647 24.56 12.35 21.47
CA LEU A 647 23.35 12.98 20.94
C LEU A 647 23.65 14.25 20.13
N ILE A 648 24.82 14.86 20.35
CA ILE A 648 25.32 15.96 19.51
C ILE A 648 25.92 15.38 18.24
N LEU A 649 26.96 14.54 18.39
CA LEU A 649 27.62 13.81 17.30
C LEU A 649 28.14 12.47 17.83
N SER A 650 27.85 11.38 17.11
CA SER A 650 28.46 10.09 17.40
C SER A 650 29.98 10.16 17.17
N GLU A 651 30.74 9.34 17.88
CA GLU A 651 32.19 9.27 17.73
C GLU A 651 32.61 8.97 16.28
N GLN A 652 31.88 8.08 15.61
CA GLN A 652 32.11 7.74 14.20
C GLN A 652 31.88 8.91 13.26
N LEU A 653 30.90 9.78 13.55
CA LEU A 653 30.67 11.01 12.78
C LEU A 653 31.79 12.02 13.02
N CYS A 654 32.29 12.16 14.25
CA CYS A 654 33.44 13.02 14.52
C CYS A 654 34.67 12.59 13.69
N ILE A 655 34.95 11.29 13.63
CA ILE A 655 36.06 10.76 12.82
C ILE A 655 35.80 10.96 11.32
N ALA A 656 34.56 10.76 10.85
CA ALA A 656 34.19 11.01 9.45
C ALA A 656 34.32 12.49 9.04
N ILE A 657 33.97 13.41 9.94
CA ILE A 657 34.14 14.86 9.73
C ILE A 657 35.62 15.22 9.71
N ALA A 658 36.40 14.74 10.68
CA ALA A 658 37.84 15.00 10.74
C ALA A 658 38.60 14.45 9.52
N ALA A 659 38.15 13.34 8.95
CA ALA A 659 38.76 12.74 7.77
C ALA A 659 38.46 13.52 6.48
N LYS A 660 37.26 14.11 6.37
CA LYS A 660 36.81 14.84 5.18
C LYS A 660 37.07 16.34 5.24
N SER A 661 37.30 16.90 6.42
CA SER A 661 37.61 18.32 6.68
C SER A 661 36.71 19.29 5.88
N PRO A 662 35.37 19.19 6.01
CA PRO A 662 34.46 20.06 5.28
C PRO A 662 34.68 21.53 5.66
N LYS A 663 34.69 22.42 4.67
CA LYS A 663 34.91 23.87 4.84
C LYS A 663 33.64 24.69 4.74
N TYR A 664 32.56 24.11 4.23
CA TYR A 664 31.24 24.75 4.16
C TYR A 664 30.11 23.78 4.54
N LEU A 665 28.95 24.31 4.93
CA LEU A 665 27.77 23.50 5.30
C LEU A 665 27.31 22.53 4.20
N GLY A 666 27.48 22.91 2.93
CA GLY A 666 27.16 22.03 1.79
C GLY A 666 28.01 20.77 1.77
N GLU A 667 29.30 20.88 2.09
CA GLU A 667 30.23 19.74 2.16
C GLU A 667 29.96 18.89 3.42
N LEU A 668 29.65 19.55 4.53
CA LEU A 668 29.26 18.88 5.78
C LEU A 668 27.99 18.04 5.58
N ALA A 669 27.00 18.56 4.83
CA ALA A 669 25.76 17.86 4.52
C ALA A 669 25.97 16.62 3.64
N GLN A 670 27.06 16.55 2.87
CA GLN A 670 27.41 15.39 2.03
C GLN A 670 28.09 14.27 2.82
N ILE A 671 28.37 14.46 4.12
CA ILE A 671 28.88 13.40 4.98
C ILE A 671 27.74 12.46 5.37
N LYS A 672 27.89 11.17 5.07
CA LYS A 672 26.92 10.11 5.37
C LYS A 672 26.60 10.13 6.87
N GLY A 673 25.33 10.29 7.22
CA GLY A 673 24.84 10.39 8.61
C GLY A 673 24.65 11.81 9.16
N ILE A 674 25.02 12.86 8.41
CA ILE A 674 24.72 14.26 8.76
C ILE A 674 23.50 14.75 7.96
N GLY A 675 23.60 14.80 6.64
CA GLY A 675 22.53 15.34 5.77
C GLY A 675 22.29 16.84 5.98
N VAL A 676 21.37 17.41 5.20
CA VAL A 676 21.12 18.88 5.17
C VAL A 676 20.56 19.40 6.50
N GLY A 677 19.70 18.62 7.16
CA GLY A 677 19.07 18.99 8.44
C GLY A 677 20.07 19.10 9.58
N LYS A 678 20.89 18.07 9.80
CA LYS A 678 21.90 18.07 10.88
C LYS A 678 23.03 19.06 10.59
N ALA A 679 23.42 19.26 9.33
CA ALA A 679 24.40 20.27 8.96
C ALA A 679 23.93 21.68 9.35
N LYS A 680 22.66 22.01 9.08
CA LYS A 680 22.07 23.28 9.55
C LYS A 680 22.01 23.37 11.08
N GLU A 681 21.75 22.27 11.78
CA GLU A 681 21.72 22.23 13.25
C GLU A 681 23.12 22.47 13.88
N LEU A 682 24.17 21.94 13.25
CA LEU A 682 25.57 22.16 13.65
C LEU A 682 26.01 23.61 13.36
N GLY A 683 25.49 24.20 12.29
CA GLY A 683 25.65 25.62 11.95
C GLY A 683 27.01 25.97 11.35
N ASP A 684 27.12 27.18 10.80
CA ASP A 684 28.36 27.67 10.17
C ASP A 684 29.53 27.80 11.16
N GLU A 685 29.23 28.01 12.45
CA GLU A 685 30.25 28.08 13.51
C GLU A 685 31.02 26.77 13.65
N PHE A 686 30.37 25.61 13.44
CA PHE A 686 31.04 24.31 13.52
C PHE A 686 32.08 24.16 12.42
N VAL A 687 31.73 24.53 11.19
CA VAL A 687 32.63 24.44 10.04
C VAL A 687 33.73 25.51 10.09
N LYS A 688 33.48 26.61 10.80
CA LYS A 688 34.48 27.65 11.07
C LYS A 688 35.66 27.13 11.90
N ILE A 689 35.42 26.23 12.86
CA ILE A 689 36.48 25.59 13.66
C ILE A 689 37.41 24.78 12.76
N ILE A 690 36.83 24.04 11.82
CA ILE A 690 37.59 23.24 10.85
C ILE A 690 38.42 24.14 9.93
N ARG A 691 37.88 25.27 9.45
CA ARG A 691 38.62 26.27 8.66
C ARG A 691 39.76 26.92 9.44
N GLN A 692 39.49 27.33 10.69
CA GLN A 692 40.50 27.93 11.58
C GLN A 692 41.64 26.97 11.89
N PHE A 693 41.34 25.68 12.07
CA PHE A 693 42.35 24.65 12.29
C PHE A 693 43.37 24.57 11.14
N TYR A 694 42.94 24.76 9.90
CA TYR A 694 43.83 24.80 8.73
C TYR A 694 44.40 26.19 8.42
N GLY A 695 44.21 27.17 9.32
CA GLY A 695 44.76 28.52 9.18
C GLY A 695 44.07 29.40 8.14
N GLU A 696 42.89 29.01 7.65
CA GLU A 696 42.11 29.83 6.72
C GLU A 696 41.41 30.96 7.49
N ARG A 697 41.80 32.22 7.21
CA ARG A 697 41.09 33.40 7.71
C ARG A 697 39.91 33.71 6.79
N ASP A 698 38.80 34.14 7.38
CA ASP A 698 37.55 34.48 6.67
C ASP A 698 37.84 35.44 5.50
N LEU A 699 37.66 34.96 4.27
CA LEU A 699 37.37 35.82 3.13
C LEU A 699 35.94 36.31 3.35
N PHE A 700 35.79 37.58 3.72
CA PHE A 700 34.56 38.32 4.04
C PHE A 700 34.05 38.16 5.49
N GLY A 701 34.33 39.19 6.30
CA GLY A 701 33.54 39.53 7.48
C GLY A 701 32.33 40.40 7.12
#